data_AF-A0A6J0PSF3-F1
#
_entry.id   AF-A0A6J0PSF3-F1
#
_cell.length_a   1.000
_cell.length_b   1.000
_cell.length_c   1.000
_cell.angle_alpha   90.00
_cell.angle_beta   90.00
_cell.angle_gamma   90.00
#
_symmetry.space_group_name_H-M   'P 1'
#
loop_
_entity.id
_entity.type
_entity.pdbx_description
1 polymer ?
#
loop_
_entity_poly.entity_id
_entity_poly.type
_entity_poly.pdbx_seq_one_letter_code
_entity_poly.pdbx_strand_id
1 'polypeptide(L)'
;MPPLPCRPLHNLLHFSFLMGGSKHLAVRCSAAAAVPVSPYRLLHLHTRRGLLFQSARSPSSKYRPIYLKSARFFSVSPVMLSKAVHLPKLDDKMIDTERLVKLKLKLEELGIKCGSCQPGQYSHTTCPQCKGGLSEEKSLSLFIREDLQLAMWSCFRAKCGWRGVAKASGEMKAYNPGANQPLQVKEYRKISERDLQLEPLCEELVAYFSERMISAETLRRNAVLQRKYNNQIVIAFTYRRNGALVGCKYRAVSKEFWQERDTEKIFYGLDDIKQANDIIIVEGEMDKLSMEEAGYRNCVSVPDGAPAKISEDIPVEKEDKKFQYMWTCKEYLEKASRIILATDADPPGQALAEEIARRVGKERCWRVKWPEKNSTDVCKDANEVLMYLGPDALRKVIETAELCPIRGLFTFSDFFHEIDAYYHRSCGFELGVPTGWKALDELYNVMPGELTVITGVPNSGKSEWIDALLCNISESHGWKFVLCSMENKVREHARKLLEKHVKKPFFNARYGGSVERMSVEELEQGKKWLNDTFHLIRCEDDCLPSIKWVLTLAKAAVMRYGVRGFVIDPYNELDHQRPANQTETEYVSQMLTMIKRFAQHHSCHLQHWKGGPPNMYDISGSAHFINKCDNGIVIHRNRDENAGPLDRVQVCVRKVRNKVIGNIGEAFLSYNRVTGEFMDIDDKDLENLT
;
A
#
# COMPACT_ATOMS: atom_id res chain seq x y z
N MET A 1 26.91 20.53 54.73
CA MET A 1 26.67 19.37 55.61
C MET A 1 25.56 18.52 55.03
N PRO A 2 25.82 17.26 54.67
CA PRO A 2 24.82 16.19 54.60
C PRO A 2 24.75 15.46 55.96
N PRO A 3 23.99 14.35 56.14
CA PRO A 3 22.68 13.97 55.57
C PRO A 3 21.68 13.62 56.71
N LEU A 4 20.51 13.02 56.40
CA LEU A 4 20.11 11.65 56.82
C LEU A 4 18.66 11.33 56.35
N PRO A 5 18.22 10.03 56.30
CA PRO A 5 17.17 9.58 55.39
C PRO A 5 15.87 9.07 56.08
N CYS A 6 14.83 8.83 55.28
CA CYS A 6 13.64 8.06 55.69
C CYS A 6 13.17 7.01 54.66
N ARG A 7 13.31 5.74 55.07
CA ARG A 7 12.46 4.56 54.78
C ARG A 7 12.45 3.75 56.11
N PRO A 8 11.56 2.76 56.36
CA PRO A 8 10.44 2.24 55.55
C PRO A 8 9.11 2.20 56.36
N LEU A 9 8.04 1.55 55.84
CA LEU A 9 7.48 0.32 56.43
C LEU A 9 6.26 -0.25 55.67
N HIS A 10 6.15 -1.59 55.73
CA HIS A 10 5.01 -2.42 55.31
C HIS A 10 3.95 -2.54 56.43
N ASN A 11 2.71 -2.91 56.06
CA ASN A 11 1.72 -3.71 56.81
C ASN A 11 0.37 -3.73 56.03
N LEU A 12 -0.56 -4.69 56.13
CA LEU A 12 -0.58 -6.14 56.45
C LEU A 12 -2.00 -6.68 56.10
N LEU A 13 -2.32 -7.96 56.41
CA LEU A 13 -3.64 -8.66 56.28
C LEU A 13 -3.99 -9.11 54.83
N HIS A 14 -4.10 -10.38 54.42
CA HIS A 14 -4.38 -11.69 55.06
C HIS A 14 -5.87 -11.94 55.42
N PHE A 15 -6.53 -12.84 54.67
CA PHE A 15 -7.56 -13.80 55.15
C PHE A 15 -7.80 -14.92 54.11
N SER A 16 -8.46 -16.01 54.50
CA SER A 16 -8.14 -17.37 54.03
C SER A 16 -9.32 -18.31 53.83
N PHE A 17 -9.17 -19.29 52.91
CA PHE A 17 -9.74 -20.65 52.87
C PHE A 17 -11.26 -20.91 53.06
N LEU A 18 -11.84 -21.76 52.18
CA LEU A 18 -12.32 -23.11 52.57
C LEU A 18 -12.69 -24.00 51.36
N MET A 19 -12.80 -25.31 51.61
CA MET A 19 -12.94 -26.40 50.63
C MET A 19 -14.20 -27.26 50.88
N GLY A 20 -14.63 -28.00 49.85
CA GLY A 20 -15.59 -29.12 49.93
C GLY A 20 -16.82 -28.94 49.01
N GLY A 21 -17.41 -29.98 48.40
CA GLY A 21 -17.04 -31.41 48.37
C GLY A 21 -18.27 -32.34 48.39
N SER A 22 -18.30 -33.33 47.49
CA SER A 22 -19.10 -34.58 47.53
C SER A 22 -20.45 -34.69 46.78
N LYS A 23 -20.44 -35.56 45.74
CA LYS A 23 -21.36 -36.67 45.39
C LYS A 23 -22.90 -36.47 45.41
N HIS A 24 -23.56 -36.91 44.33
CA HIS A 24 -24.62 -37.96 44.38
C HIS A 24 -24.83 -38.65 43.01
N LEU A 25 -25.51 -39.81 43.00
CA LEU A 25 -25.50 -40.82 41.93
C LEU A 25 -26.90 -41.40 41.67
N ALA A 26 -27.35 -41.50 40.41
CA ALA A 26 -28.47 -42.32 39.89
C ALA A 26 -28.40 -42.28 38.33
N VAL A 27 -28.42 -43.32 37.48
CA VAL A 27 -28.86 -44.75 37.44
C VAL A 27 -30.25 -44.97 36.80
N ARG A 28 -30.25 -45.65 35.62
CA ARG A 28 -31.37 -46.32 34.87
C ARG A 28 -32.46 -45.41 34.26
N CYS A 29 -33.17 -45.75 33.17
CA CYS A 29 -33.21 -46.92 32.24
C CYS A 29 -33.57 -46.41 30.81
N SER A 30 -32.98 -46.91 29.71
CA SER A 30 -33.42 -48.06 28.88
C SER A 30 -34.81 -47.94 28.21
N ALA A 31 -34.84 -47.76 26.89
CA ALA A 31 -35.84 -48.33 25.96
C ALA A 31 -35.32 -48.30 24.51
N ALA A 32 -35.59 -49.35 23.73
CA ALA A 32 -35.21 -49.46 22.31
C ALA A 32 -36.38 -50.01 21.47
N ALA A 33 -36.54 -49.52 20.24
CA ALA A 33 -37.28 -50.13 19.14
C ALA A 33 -36.90 -49.35 17.86
N ALA A 34 -36.20 -49.92 16.87
CA ALA A 34 -36.61 -50.96 15.90
C ALA A 34 -37.18 -50.35 14.59
N VAL A 35 -36.33 -50.45 13.57
CA VAL A 35 -36.52 -50.35 12.10
C VAL A 35 -37.60 -51.39 11.68
N PRO A 36 -38.45 -51.26 10.61
CA PRO A 36 -37.93 -51.42 9.24
C PRO A 36 -38.70 -50.90 7.98
N VAL A 37 -38.04 -51.15 6.84
CA VAL A 37 -38.53 -51.30 5.44
C VAL A 37 -38.62 -50.06 4.52
N SER A 38 -37.82 -50.12 3.45
CA SER A 38 -37.95 -49.40 2.16
C SER A 38 -38.62 -50.36 1.15
N PRO A 39 -39.32 -49.92 0.07
CA PRO A 39 -38.58 -49.87 -1.20
C PRO A 39 -39.10 -48.93 -2.35
N TYR A 40 -38.16 -48.68 -3.28
CA TYR A 40 -38.29 -48.56 -4.76
C TYR A 40 -38.83 -47.31 -5.51
N ARG A 41 -38.00 -46.93 -6.51
CA ARG A 41 -38.26 -46.48 -7.91
C ARG A 41 -38.58 -45.01 -8.26
N LEU A 42 -37.57 -44.40 -8.91
CA LEU A 42 -37.60 -43.80 -10.27
C LEU A 42 -38.83 -42.96 -10.72
N LEU A 43 -38.61 -41.67 -11.03
CA LEU A 43 -38.59 -41.16 -12.42
C LEU A 43 -38.21 -39.67 -12.53
N HIS A 44 -37.83 -39.26 -13.76
CA HIS A 44 -37.55 -37.87 -14.16
C HIS A 44 -38.80 -36.97 -14.10
N LEU A 45 -38.61 -35.66 -13.88
CA LEU A 45 -38.85 -34.63 -14.91
C LEU A 45 -38.50 -33.19 -14.45
N HIS A 46 -38.26 -32.33 -15.43
CA HIS A 46 -38.04 -30.90 -15.25
C HIS A 46 -39.26 -30.18 -14.68
N THR A 47 -39.05 -29.08 -13.94
CA THR A 47 -39.75 -27.81 -14.25
C THR A 47 -39.03 -26.60 -13.68
N ARG A 48 -38.99 -25.51 -14.45
CA ARG A 48 -38.66 -24.18 -13.94
C ARG A 48 -39.78 -23.71 -13.02
N ARG A 49 -39.43 -23.15 -11.85
CA ARG A 49 -40.20 -22.05 -11.22
C ARG A 49 -39.26 -21.23 -10.36
N GLY A 50 -39.01 -19.99 -10.77
CA GLY A 50 -38.43 -19.00 -9.88
C GLY A 50 -39.49 -18.49 -8.92
N LEU A 51 -39.13 -18.25 -7.67
CA LEU A 51 -39.88 -17.43 -6.74
C LEU A 51 -38.90 -16.69 -5.83
N LEU A 52 -39.22 -15.43 -5.56
CA LEU A 52 -38.46 -14.54 -4.69
C LEU A 52 -38.53 -15.06 -3.24
N PHE A 53 -37.45 -14.88 -2.47
CA PHE A 53 -37.56 -14.89 -1.01
C PHE A 53 -36.89 -13.69 -0.37
N GLN A 54 -37.61 -13.15 0.61
CA GLN A 54 -37.31 -11.91 1.32
C GLN A 54 -36.27 -12.15 2.43
N SER A 55 -35.67 -11.05 2.91
CA SER A 55 -34.79 -11.05 4.07
C SER A 55 -35.52 -11.40 5.37
N ALA A 56 -34.87 -12.20 6.23
CA ALA A 56 -35.14 -12.27 7.67
C ALA A 56 -33.84 -12.03 8.46
N ARG A 57 -33.93 -11.37 9.63
CA ARG A 57 -32.78 -10.94 10.44
C ARG A 57 -32.65 -11.72 11.76
N SER A 58 -31.41 -12.07 12.12
CA SER A 58 -30.90 -12.24 13.50
C SER A 58 -31.39 -13.51 14.24
N PRO A 59 -30.73 -14.00 15.33
CA PRO A 59 -30.04 -13.24 16.39
C PRO A 59 -28.54 -13.54 16.60
N SER A 60 -27.98 -12.89 17.62
CA SER A 60 -26.56 -12.71 17.92
C SER A 60 -25.91 -13.85 18.74
N SER A 61 -24.59 -14.01 18.56
CA SER A 61 -23.69 -14.69 19.50
C SER A 61 -22.53 -13.77 19.89
N LYS A 62 -22.11 -13.80 21.16
CA LYS A 62 -21.11 -12.91 21.74
C LYS A 62 -19.75 -13.60 21.87
N TYR A 63 -18.80 -13.30 20.99
CA TYR A 63 -17.36 -13.46 21.26
C TYR A 63 -16.60 -12.27 20.64
N ARG A 64 -15.68 -11.67 21.42
CA ARG A 64 -14.84 -10.54 20.98
C ARG A 64 -13.41 -11.01 20.71
N PRO A 65 -12.90 -10.90 19.47
CA PRO A 65 -11.48 -10.79 19.19
C PRO A 65 -11.05 -9.32 19.27
N ILE A 66 -9.82 -9.07 19.75
CA ILE A 66 -9.22 -7.74 19.81
C ILE A 66 -8.72 -7.37 18.40
N TYR A 67 -9.25 -6.29 17.82
CA TYR A 67 -8.86 -5.82 16.49
C TYR A 67 -7.86 -4.65 16.55
N LEU A 68 -6.64 -4.91 16.05
CA LEU A 68 -5.71 -3.87 15.61
C LEU A 68 -6.30 -3.14 14.39
N LYS A 69 -6.53 -1.83 14.51
CA LYS A 69 -7.02 -1.00 13.41
C LYS A 69 -5.90 -0.72 12.41
N SER A 70 -5.90 -1.39 11.26
CA SER A 70 -5.22 -0.91 10.06
C SER A 70 -6.24 -0.37 9.05
N ALA A 71 -6.20 0.93 8.76
CA ALA A 71 -7.06 1.51 7.72
C ALA A 71 -6.57 1.10 6.33
N ARG A 72 -7.47 0.56 5.49
CA ARG A 72 -7.23 0.38 4.05
C ARG A 72 -8.45 0.83 3.27
N PHE A 73 -8.21 1.67 2.28
CA PHE A 73 -9.18 2.17 1.34
C PHE A 73 -9.57 1.08 0.34
N PHE A 74 -10.84 1.05 -0.05
CA PHE A 74 -11.35 0.26 -1.19
C PHE A 74 -11.82 1.23 -2.28
N SER A 75 -11.32 1.06 -3.50
CA SER A 75 -11.94 1.65 -4.69
C SER A 75 -12.87 0.61 -5.34
N VAL A 76 -14.08 1.05 -5.71
CA VAL A 76 -15.06 0.23 -6.44
C VAL A 76 -15.31 0.89 -7.79
N SER A 77 -14.96 0.19 -8.86
CA SER A 77 -15.23 0.65 -10.23
C SER A 77 -16.68 0.35 -10.62
N PRO A 78 -17.44 1.29 -11.21
CA PRO A 78 -18.80 1.05 -11.66
C PRO A 78 -18.83 0.25 -12.98
N VAL A 79 -19.69 -0.77 -13.03
CA VAL A 79 -19.97 -1.56 -14.24
C VAL A 79 -21.00 -0.82 -15.11
N MET A 80 -20.71 -0.65 -16.40
CA MET A 80 -21.65 -0.09 -17.38
C MET A 80 -22.66 -1.15 -17.84
N LEU A 81 -23.96 -0.81 -17.77
CA LEU A 81 -25.05 -1.66 -18.25
C LEU A 81 -25.38 -1.30 -19.71
N SER A 82 -25.43 -2.29 -20.61
CA SER A 82 -25.81 -2.09 -22.01
C SER A 82 -27.31 -2.31 -22.24
N LYS A 83 -27.96 -1.37 -22.95
CA LYS A 83 -29.19 -1.60 -23.74
C LYS A 83 -29.53 -0.38 -24.60
N ALA A 84 -29.63 -0.58 -25.90
CA ALA A 84 -30.29 0.32 -26.84
C ALA A 84 -31.08 -0.52 -27.84
N VAL A 85 -32.31 -0.12 -28.15
CA VAL A 85 -33.21 -0.79 -29.11
C VAL A 85 -33.32 0.08 -30.35
N HIS A 86 -33.20 -0.51 -31.53
CA HIS A 86 -33.30 0.22 -32.80
C HIS A 86 -34.75 0.38 -33.26
N LEU A 87 -35.07 1.58 -33.76
CA LEU A 87 -36.08 1.83 -34.79
C LEU A 87 -35.44 2.70 -35.90
N PRO A 88 -35.84 2.54 -37.17
CA PRO A 88 -35.13 3.12 -38.30
C PRO A 88 -35.52 4.59 -38.56
N LYS A 89 -34.54 5.41 -38.92
CA LYS A 89 -34.74 6.78 -39.39
C LYS A 89 -34.48 6.89 -40.88
N LEU A 90 -35.47 7.34 -41.62
CA LEU A 90 -35.29 7.97 -42.92
C LEU A 90 -35.09 9.47 -42.69
N ASP A 91 -33.83 9.91 -42.56
CA ASP A 91 -33.35 11.30 -42.82
C ASP A 91 -31.86 11.52 -42.48
N ASP A 92 -31.23 10.63 -41.68
CA ASP A 92 -29.88 10.87 -41.13
C ASP A 92 -28.81 11.19 -42.20
N LYS A 93 -28.89 10.63 -43.42
CA LYS A 93 -27.88 10.84 -44.49
C LYS A 93 -27.69 12.31 -44.93
N MET A 94 -28.75 13.13 -44.97
CA MET A 94 -28.59 14.55 -45.34
C MET A 94 -27.93 15.34 -44.20
N ILE A 95 -28.37 15.08 -42.98
CA ILE A 95 -27.88 15.74 -41.76
C ILE A 95 -26.41 15.41 -41.50
N ASP A 96 -26.01 14.16 -41.73
CA ASP A 96 -24.63 13.69 -41.59
C ASP A 96 -23.70 14.36 -42.61
N THR A 97 -24.16 14.52 -43.86
CA THR A 97 -23.38 15.20 -44.90
C THR A 97 -23.10 16.66 -44.51
N GLU A 98 -24.10 17.39 -44.00
CA GLU A 98 -23.95 18.80 -43.60
C GLU A 98 -23.01 18.96 -42.38
N ARG A 99 -23.10 18.06 -41.38
CA ARG A 99 -22.22 18.05 -40.20
C ARG A 99 -20.76 17.79 -40.56
N LEU A 100 -20.52 16.82 -41.45
CA LEU A 100 -19.17 16.51 -41.92
C LEU A 100 -18.55 17.70 -42.66
N VAL A 101 -19.30 18.40 -43.52
CA VAL A 101 -18.83 19.61 -44.19
C VAL A 101 -18.48 20.71 -43.18
N LYS A 102 -19.35 20.97 -42.18
CA LYS A 102 -19.08 21.95 -41.11
C LYS A 102 -17.83 21.61 -40.28
N LEU A 103 -17.59 20.34 -39.98
CA LEU A 103 -16.36 19.91 -39.28
C LEU A 103 -15.11 20.07 -40.16
N LYS A 104 -15.17 19.71 -41.46
CA LYS A 104 -14.03 19.87 -42.38
C LYS A 104 -13.64 21.34 -42.53
N LEU A 105 -14.59 22.26 -42.69
CA LEU A 105 -14.33 23.71 -42.77
C LEU A 105 -13.59 24.23 -41.51
N LYS A 106 -14.06 23.90 -40.29
CA LYS A 106 -13.39 24.30 -39.04
C LYS A 106 -11.97 23.73 -38.90
N LEU A 107 -11.72 22.53 -39.43
CA LEU A 107 -10.38 21.93 -39.43
C LEU A 107 -9.46 22.58 -40.48
N GLU A 108 -10.01 22.98 -41.63
CA GLU A 108 -9.29 23.72 -42.67
C GLU A 108 -8.93 25.15 -42.22
N GLU A 109 -9.78 25.83 -41.44
CA GLU A 109 -9.45 27.09 -40.74
C GLU A 109 -8.19 26.96 -39.84
N LEU A 110 -7.94 25.77 -39.28
CA LEU A 110 -6.74 25.46 -38.50
C LEU A 110 -5.56 24.96 -39.35
N GLY A 111 -5.70 24.92 -40.67
CA GLY A 111 -4.70 24.37 -41.60
C GLY A 111 -4.61 22.83 -41.62
N ILE A 112 -5.57 22.12 -41.02
CA ILE A 112 -5.62 20.66 -41.01
C ILE A 112 -6.30 20.17 -42.30
N LYS A 113 -5.50 19.67 -43.25
CA LYS A 113 -6.00 19.14 -44.52
C LYS A 113 -6.80 17.85 -44.31
N CYS A 114 -8.13 17.93 -44.45
CA CYS A 114 -9.05 16.84 -44.13
C CYS A 114 -9.18 15.72 -45.17
N GLY A 115 -8.59 15.87 -46.36
CA GLY A 115 -8.37 14.83 -47.39
C GLY A 115 -9.33 13.62 -47.40
N SER A 116 -8.74 12.42 -47.33
CA SER A 116 -9.43 11.13 -47.31
C SER A 116 -9.82 10.64 -45.90
N CYS A 117 -10.07 11.56 -44.96
CA CYS A 117 -10.43 11.17 -43.58
C CYS A 117 -11.83 10.54 -43.55
N GLN A 118 -11.90 9.26 -43.16
CA GLN A 118 -13.16 8.57 -42.90
C GLN A 118 -13.54 8.72 -41.41
N PRO A 119 -14.81 9.03 -41.09
CA PRO A 119 -15.31 8.97 -39.71
C PRO A 119 -15.10 7.58 -39.10
N GLY A 120 -14.81 7.52 -37.80
CA GLY A 120 -14.48 6.29 -37.09
C GLY A 120 -13.03 5.81 -37.25
N GLN A 121 -12.22 6.46 -38.10
CA GLN A 121 -10.81 6.10 -38.32
C GLN A 121 -9.84 7.24 -37.97
N TYR A 122 -8.64 6.88 -37.52
CA TYR A 122 -7.53 7.81 -37.33
C TYR A 122 -6.82 8.07 -38.66
N SER A 123 -6.64 9.33 -39.01
CA SER A 123 -5.83 9.76 -40.15
C SER A 123 -4.55 10.46 -39.69
N HIS A 124 -3.45 10.26 -40.43
CA HIS A 124 -2.16 10.85 -40.11
C HIS A 124 -1.75 11.88 -41.17
N THR A 125 -1.53 13.12 -40.73
CA THR A 125 -1.22 14.28 -41.58
C THR A 125 -0.04 15.07 -41.00
N THR A 126 0.54 15.97 -41.82
CA THR A 126 1.59 16.87 -41.36
C THR A 126 0.98 17.97 -40.49
N CYS A 127 1.50 18.15 -39.27
CA CYS A 127 0.96 19.13 -38.33
C CYS A 127 1.13 20.57 -38.85
N PRO A 128 0.08 21.41 -38.93
CA PRO A 128 0.21 22.78 -39.42
C PRO A 128 1.05 23.68 -38.50
N GLN A 129 1.09 23.39 -37.19
CA GLN A 129 1.86 24.18 -36.21
C GLN A 129 3.37 23.97 -36.31
N CYS A 130 3.83 22.72 -36.44
CA CYS A 130 5.27 22.41 -36.49
C CYS A 130 5.77 21.96 -37.86
N LYS A 131 4.89 21.85 -38.87
CA LYS A 131 5.16 21.39 -40.24
C LYS A 131 5.88 20.04 -40.34
N GLY A 132 5.74 19.19 -39.32
CA GLY A 132 6.51 17.94 -39.20
C GLY A 132 7.98 18.10 -38.79
N GLY A 133 8.45 19.33 -38.53
CA GLY A 133 9.85 19.62 -38.25
C GLY A 133 10.74 19.49 -39.49
N LEU A 134 12.05 19.32 -39.27
CA LEU A 134 13.04 19.17 -40.36
C LEU A 134 12.85 17.90 -41.20
N SER A 135 12.10 16.91 -40.70
CA SER A 135 11.77 15.65 -41.38
C SER A 135 10.41 15.68 -42.11
N GLU A 136 9.68 16.80 -42.02
CA GLU A 136 8.32 16.99 -42.58
C GLU A 136 7.30 15.88 -42.22
N GLU A 137 7.53 15.20 -41.09
CA GLU A 137 6.82 13.97 -40.71
C GLU A 137 5.31 14.18 -40.48
N LYS A 138 4.52 13.14 -40.77
CA LYS A 138 3.05 13.08 -40.53
C LYS A 138 2.71 12.89 -39.04
N SER A 139 3.17 13.82 -38.22
CA SER A 139 3.10 13.82 -36.76
C SER A 139 1.73 14.15 -36.16
N LEU A 140 0.76 14.62 -36.96
CA LEU A 140 -0.59 14.92 -36.50
C LEU A 140 -1.51 13.73 -36.74
N SER A 141 -2.11 13.20 -35.67
CA SER A 141 -3.25 12.30 -35.79
C SER A 141 -4.54 13.10 -35.66
N LEU A 142 -5.50 12.85 -36.56
CA LEU A 142 -6.84 13.42 -36.59
C LEU A 142 -7.85 12.28 -36.51
N PHE A 143 -8.93 12.47 -35.76
CA PHE A 143 -10.03 11.52 -35.61
C PHE A 143 -11.36 12.26 -35.67
N ILE A 144 -12.29 11.78 -36.49
CA ILE A 144 -13.67 12.29 -36.57
C ILE A 144 -14.58 11.19 -36.04
N ARG A 145 -15.40 11.48 -35.02
CA ARG A 145 -16.34 10.50 -34.47
C ARG A 145 -17.41 10.13 -35.50
N GLU A 146 -17.87 8.88 -35.44
CA GLU A 146 -18.92 8.34 -36.33
C GLU A 146 -20.24 9.11 -36.24
N ASP A 147 -20.55 9.72 -35.07
CA ASP A 147 -21.73 10.57 -34.88
C ASP A 147 -21.63 11.97 -35.50
N LEU A 148 -20.48 12.27 -36.13
CA LEU A 148 -20.14 13.53 -36.78
C LEU A 148 -20.34 14.77 -35.89
N GLN A 149 -20.36 14.60 -34.57
CA GLN A 149 -20.48 15.70 -33.61
C GLN A 149 -19.13 16.31 -33.24
N LEU A 150 -18.04 15.55 -33.40
CA LEU A 150 -16.74 15.89 -32.85
C LEU A 150 -15.60 15.42 -33.77
N ALA A 151 -14.69 16.34 -34.07
CA ALA A 151 -13.34 16.04 -34.52
C ALA A 151 -12.34 16.33 -33.39
N MET A 152 -11.27 15.54 -33.31
CA MET A 152 -10.17 15.73 -32.36
C MET A 152 -8.83 15.45 -33.02
N TRP A 153 -7.79 16.18 -32.63
CA TRP A 153 -6.44 16.00 -33.15
C TRP A 153 -5.38 16.08 -32.06
N SER A 154 -4.24 15.43 -32.30
CA SER A 154 -3.05 15.48 -31.44
C SER A 154 -1.78 15.33 -32.27
N CYS A 155 -0.81 16.23 -32.06
CA CYS A 155 0.52 16.14 -32.63
C CYS A 155 1.44 15.40 -31.67
N PHE A 156 1.94 14.24 -32.08
CA PHE A 156 2.80 13.37 -31.27
C PHE A 156 4.27 13.80 -31.25
N ARG A 157 4.64 14.86 -31.98
CA ARG A 157 6.01 15.40 -31.95
C ARG A 157 6.27 16.08 -30.61
N ALA A 158 7.26 15.57 -29.86
CA ALA A 158 7.55 15.99 -28.48
C ALA A 158 7.77 17.51 -28.29
N LYS A 159 8.33 18.20 -29.30
CA LYS A 159 8.53 19.65 -29.29
C LYS A 159 7.30 20.49 -29.71
N CYS A 160 6.14 19.87 -29.91
CA CYS A 160 4.91 20.54 -30.34
C CYS A 160 3.74 20.22 -29.40
N GLY A 161 3.31 18.96 -29.34
CA GLY A 161 2.20 18.51 -28.49
C GLY A 161 0.82 19.13 -28.78
N TRP A 162 0.68 19.89 -29.88
CA TRP A 162 -0.54 20.61 -30.25
C TRP A 162 -1.72 19.66 -30.38
N ARG A 163 -2.81 19.95 -29.68
CA ARG A 163 -4.01 19.10 -29.66
C ARG A 163 -5.26 19.94 -29.58
N GLY A 164 -6.39 19.39 -29.97
CA GLY A 164 -7.65 20.13 -29.85
C GLY A 164 -8.86 19.32 -30.26
N VAL A 165 -10.01 19.99 -30.13
CA VAL A 165 -11.34 19.46 -30.44
C VAL A 165 -12.17 20.52 -31.16
N ALA A 166 -12.92 20.09 -32.17
CA ALA A 166 -13.91 20.89 -32.88
C ALA A 166 -15.26 20.17 -32.82
N LYS A 167 -16.31 20.87 -32.36
CA LYS A 167 -17.68 20.36 -32.38
C LYS A 167 -18.42 20.83 -33.63
N ALA A 168 -19.33 20.02 -34.16
CA ALA A 168 -20.17 20.41 -35.30
C ALA A 168 -21.02 21.65 -34.93
N SER A 169 -21.73 21.59 -33.80
CA SER A 169 -22.36 22.73 -33.14
C SER A 169 -21.53 23.18 -31.92
N GLY A 170 -21.16 24.46 -31.90
CA GLY A 170 -20.40 25.09 -30.80
C GLY A 170 -18.93 25.38 -31.11
N GLU A 171 -18.22 25.81 -30.05
CA GLU A 171 -16.84 26.31 -30.08
C GLU A 171 -15.78 25.27 -30.46
N MET A 172 -14.69 25.77 -31.04
CA MET A 172 -13.46 25.03 -31.33
C MET A 172 -12.41 25.36 -30.25
N LYS A 173 -11.73 24.34 -29.70
CA LYS A 173 -10.72 24.52 -28.64
C LYS A 173 -9.42 23.83 -29.03
N ALA A 174 -8.37 24.63 -29.19
CA ALA A 174 -7.02 24.19 -29.50
C ALA A 174 -6.07 24.56 -28.36
N TYR A 175 -5.16 23.64 -28.03
CA TYR A 175 -4.21 23.74 -26.93
C TYR A 175 -2.80 23.49 -27.45
N ASN A 176 -1.86 24.40 -27.13
CA ASN A 176 -0.46 24.32 -27.56
C ASN A 176 0.44 24.19 -26.31
N PRO A 177 0.88 22.98 -25.94
CA PRO A 177 1.78 22.79 -24.80
C PRO A 177 3.18 23.39 -25.01
N GLY A 178 3.60 23.58 -26.26
CA GLY A 178 4.94 24.06 -26.64
C GLY A 178 5.13 25.57 -26.66
N ALA A 179 4.10 26.37 -26.36
CA ALA A 179 4.26 27.81 -26.18
C ALA A 179 4.52 28.11 -24.70
N ASN A 180 5.72 28.60 -24.39
CA ASN A 180 5.96 29.37 -23.16
C ASN A 180 5.10 30.63 -23.21
N GLN A 181 3.81 30.52 -22.86
CA GLN A 181 3.03 31.69 -22.47
C GLN A 181 3.74 32.29 -21.25
N PRO A 182 4.08 33.60 -21.28
CA PRO A 182 4.44 34.30 -20.06
C PRO A 182 3.36 34.02 -19.02
N LEU A 183 3.75 33.91 -17.75
CA LEU A 183 2.81 33.91 -16.63
C LEU A 183 1.80 35.02 -16.90
N GLN A 184 0.50 34.68 -17.04
CA GLN A 184 -0.54 35.70 -17.00
C GLN A 184 -0.45 36.32 -15.61
N VAL A 185 0.21 37.48 -15.53
CA VAL A 185 0.35 38.24 -14.30
C VAL A 185 -1.07 38.63 -13.92
N LYS A 186 -1.63 37.92 -12.94
CA LYS A 186 -2.91 38.28 -12.36
C LYS A 186 -2.71 39.66 -11.74
N GLU A 187 -3.26 40.69 -12.36
CA GLU A 187 -3.16 42.04 -11.84
C GLU A 187 -3.92 42.10 -10.51
N TYR A 188 -3.17 42.19 -9.42
CA TYR A 188 -3.73 42.36 -8.08
C TYR A 188 -4.08 43.82 -7.85
N ARG A 189 -5.21 44.05 -7.17
CA ARG A 189 -5.63 45.38 -6.76
C ARG A 189 -4.58 45.99 -5.83
N LYS A 190 -3.96 47.09 -6.26
CA LYS A 190 -3.13 47.93 -5.39
C LYS A 190 -4.03 48.58 -4.33
N ILE A 191 -3.60 48.52 -3.08
CA ILE A 191 -4.30 49.06 -1.91
C ILE A 191 -3.37 49.92 -1.08
N SER A 192 -3.91 50.95 -0.42
CA SER A 192 -3.20 51.71 0.60
C SER A 192 -4.02 51.80 1.89
N GLU A 193 -3.35 52.15 3.00
CA GLU A 193 -3.98 52.35 4.30
C GLU A 193 -5.09 53.43 4.24
N ARG A 194 -4.91 54.45 3.38
CA ARG A 194 -5.91 55.52 3.16
C ARG A 194 -7.15 55.01 2.42
N ASP A 195 -6.95 54.21 1.36
CA ASP A 195 -8.07 53.64 0.57
C ASP A 195 -8.91 52.68 1.41
N LEU A 196 -8.28 52.00 2.36
CA LEU A 196 -8.93 51.08 3.30
C LEU A 196 -9.40 51.76 4.59
N GLN A 197 -9.18 53.07 4.75
CA GLN A 197 -9.53 53.85 5.95
C GLN A 197 -9.04 53.18 7.24
N LEU A 198 -7.78 52.73 7.24
CA LEU A 198 -7.15 52.13 8.41
C LEU A 198 -6.72 53.22 9.40
N GLU A 199 -7.07 53.01 10.66
CA GLU A 199 -6.76 53.90 11.78
C GLU A 199 -5.81 53.18 12.77
N PRO A 200 -5.02 53.89 13.59
CA PRO A 200 -4.35 53.30 14.75
C PRO A 200 -5.35 52.64 15.71
N LEU A 201 -4.91 51.60 16.43
CA LEU A 201 -5.74 50.90 17.42
C LEU A 201 -6.20 51.84 18.54
N CYS A 202 -7.49 51.78 18.90
CA CYS A 202 -8.03 52.40 20.11
C CYS A 202 -7.60 51.66 21.39
N GLU A 203 -7.76 52.33 22.54
CA GLU A 203 -7.40 51.78 23.85
C GLU A 203 -8.12 50.46 24.17
N GLU A 204 -9.39 50.31 23.76
CA GLU A 204 -10.17 49.07 23.92
C GLU A 204 -9.53 47.88 23.19
N LEU A 205 -9.04 48.08 21.97
CA LEU A 205 -8.36 47.02 21.21
C LEU A 205 -6.96 46.74 21.76
N VAL A 206 -6.24 47.76 22.23
CA VAL A 206 -4.95 47.57 22.91
C VAL A 206 -5.15 46.75 24.19
N ALA A 207 -6.19 47.02 24.97
CA ALA A 207 -6.56 46.23 26.15
C ALA A 207 -6.92 44.78 25.78
N TYR A 208 -7.74 44.56 24.74
CA TYR A 208 -8.05 43.22 24.20
C TYR A 208 -6.79 42.42 23.83
N PHE A 209 -5.75 43.05 23.28
CA PHE A 209 -4.47 42.38 23.02
C PHE A 209 -3.63 42.18 24.28
N SER A 210 -3.68 43.11 25.23
CA SER A 210 -3.01 42.98 26.53
C SER A 210 -3.55 41.80 27.36
N GLU A 211 -4.84 41.49 27.31
CA GLU A 211 -5.43 40.28 27.90
C GLU A 211 -4.82 38.98 27.33
N ARG A 212 -4.27 39.05 26.11
CA ARG A 212 -3.64 37.94 25.37
C ARG A 212 -2.13 37.96 25.49
N MET A 213 -1.60 38.75 26.42
CA MET A 213 -0.17 38.96 26.66
C MET A 213 0.59 39.54 25.45
N ILE A 214 -0.12 40.23 24.54
CA ILE A 214 0.47 40.89 23.36
C ILE A 214 0.62 42.39 23.62
N SER A 215 1.85 42.89 23.53
CA SER A 215 2.20 44.27 23.84
C SER A 215 1.85 45.25 22.71
N ALA A 216 1.63 46.52 23.09
CA ALA A 216 1.46 47.61 22.13
C ALA A 216 2.69 47.87 21.24
N GLU A 217 3.89 47.41 21.63
CA GLU A 217 5.08 47.45 20.78
C GLU A 217 5.00 46.42 19.66
N THR A 218 4.72 45.16 19.99
CA THR A 218 4.51 44.08 19.02
C THR A 218 3.42 44.42 18.02
N LEU A 219 2.27 44.94 18.48
CA LEU A 219 1.18 45.39 17.58
C LEU A 219 1.65 46.46 16.58
N ARG A 220 2.43 47.44 17.06
CA ARG A 220 2.97 48.53 16.23
C ARG A 220 3.98 48.02 15.21
N ARG A 221 4.92 47.15 15.62
CA ARG A 221 5.94 46.57 14.71
C ARG A 221 5.28 45.73 13.62
N ASN A 222 4.21 45.01 13.97
CA ASN A 222 3.44 44.16 13.07
C ASN A 222 2.38 44.93 12.25
N ALA A 223 2.32 46.25 12.40
CA ALA A 223 1.34 47.12 11.74
C ALA A 223 -0.10 46.58 11.85
N VAL A 224 -0.48 46.16 13.06
CA VAL A 224 -1.87 45.86 13.41
C VAL A 224 -2.60 47.19 13.58
N LEU A 225 -3.66 47.37 12.81
CA LEU A 225 -4.47 48.59 12.75
C LEU A 225 -5.93 48.26 13.06
N GLN A 226 -6.80 49.26 13.07
CA GLN A 226 -8.25 49.07 13.09
C GLN A 226 -8.90 49.65 11.82
N ARG A 227 -10.17 49.29 11.63
CA ARG A 227 -11.07 49.94 10.66
C ARG A 227 -12.46 50.06 11.28
N LYS A 228 -13.26 51.02 10.85
CA LYS A 228 -14.71 51.05 11.11
C LYS A 228 -15.46 50.37 9.96
N TYR A 229 -16.26 49.36 10.26
CA TYR A 229 -17.08 48.63 9.29
C TYR A 229 -18.50 48.51 9.84
N ASN A 230 -19.50 49.05 9.13
CA ASN A 230 -20.90 49.12 9.60
C ASN A 230 -21.05 49.66 11.04
N ASN A 231 -20.36 50.76 11.36
CA ASN A 231 -20.24 51.37 12.70
C ASN A 231 -19.61 50.50 13.81
N GLN A 232 -19.06 49.33 13.49
CA GLN A 232 -18.29 48.50 14.42
C GLN A 232 -16.78 48.66 14.20
N ILE A 233 -16.00 48.63 15.27
CA ILE A 233 -14.53 48.63 15.19
C ILE A 233 -14.06 47.19 14.93
N VAL A 234 -13.20 47.01 13.93
CA VAL A 234 -12.66 45.71 13.53
C VAL A 234 -11.14 45.76 13.48
N ILE A 235 -10.48 44.69 13.90
CA ILE A 235 -9.02 44.54 13.86
C ILE A 235 -8.59 44.31 12.41
N ALA A 236 -7.52 44.97 11.96
CA ALA A 236 -6.96 44.87 10.62
C ALA A 236 -5.50 44.40 10.68
N PHE A 237 -5.24 43.17 10.22
CA PHE A 237 -3.90 42.62 10.04
C PHE A 237 -3.39 42.97 8.64
N THR A 238 -2.32 43.77 8.58
CA THR A 238 -1.78 44.27 7.31
C THR A 238 -0.69 43.36 6.73
N TYR A 239 -0.96 42.74 5.58
CA TYR A 239 0.00 41.88 4.89
C TYR A 239 0.90 42.76 4.04
N ARG A 240 2.20 42.71 4.29
CA ARG A 240 3.20 43.60 3.68
C ARG A 240 4.29 42.84 2.95
N ARG A 241 4.82 43.48 1.91
CA ARG A 241 6.05 43.07 1.21
C ARG A 241 6.90 44.30 0.93
N ASN A 242 8.16 44.28 1.38
CA ASN A 242 9.06 45.43 1.42
C ASN A 242 8.40 46.68 2.05
N GLY A 243 7.63 46.50 3.14
CA GLY A 243 6.89 47.55 3.84
C GLY A 243 5.59 48.03 3.17
N ALA A 244 5.41 47.79 1.86
CA ALA A 244 4.20 48.16 1.13
C ALA A 244 3.02 47.25 1.50
N LEU A 245 1.81 47.81 1.60
CA LEU A 245 0.58 47.07 1.85
C LEU A 245 0.16 46.27 0.60
N VAL A 246 0.01 44.95 0.75
CA VAL A 246 -0.28 44.00 -0.34
C VAL A 246 -1.64 43.32 -0.13
N GLY A 247 -2.00 43.03 1.12
CA GLY A 247 -3.30 42.47 1.50
C GLY A 247 -3.73 42.96 2.87
N CYS A 248 -5.00 42.77 3.22
CA CYS A 248 -5.52 43.07 4.56
C CYS A 248 -6.54 42.01 4.96
N LYS A 249 -6.41 41.48 6.18
CA LYS A 249 -7.34 40.52 6.79
C LYS A 249 -7.94 41.17 8.02
N TYR A 250 -9.26 41.11 8.10
CA TYR A 250 -10.03 41.68 9.18
C TYR A 250 -10.50 40.61 10.15
N ARG A 251 -10.60 40.99 11.42
CA ARG A 251 -11.17 40.18 12.50
C ARG A 251 -12.08 41.05 13.35
N ALA A 252 -13.34 40.67 13.45
CA ALA A 252 -14.23 41.21 14.47
C ALA A 252 -13.92 40.59 15.85
N VAL A 253 -14.24 41.29 16.94
CA VAL A 253 -14.08 40.77 18.31
C VAL A 253 -14.89 39.48 18.52
N SER A 254 -16.00 39.33 17.79
CA SER A 254 -16.83 38.12 17.67
C SER A 254 -16.13 36.89 17.03
N LYS A 255 -14.87 37.02 16.57
CA LYS A 255 -14.10 36.02 15.81
C LYS A 255 -14.63 35.72 14.40
N GLU A 256 -15.32 36.69 13.78
CA GLU A 256 -15.60 36.65 12.34
C GLU A 256 -14.41 37.18 11.55
N PHE A 257 -14.08 36.55 10.41
CA PHE A 257 -12.89 36.87 9.60
C PHE A 257 -13.23 37.07 8.12
N TRP A 258 -12.61 38.06 7.49
CA TRP A 258 -12.66 38.26 6.03
C TRP A 258 -11.37 38.92 5.53
N GLN A 259 -11.16 38.95 4.22
CA GLN A 259 -9.97 39.54 3.57
C GLN A 259 -10.41 40.51 2.48
N GLU A 260 -9.56 41.49 2.16
CA GLU A 260 -9.73 42.33 0.97
C GLU A 260 -9.73 41.47 -0.30
N ARG A 261 -10.62 41.81 -1.24
CA ARG A 261 -10.77 41.05 -2.49
C ARG A 261 -9.72 41.45 -3.51
N ASP A 262 -9.34 40.49 -4.34
CA ASP A 262 -8.43 40.65 -5.48
C ASP A 262 -7.02 41.17 -5.13
N THR A 263 -6.61 40.98 -3.87
CA THR A 263 -5.24 41.18 -3.38
C THR A 263 -4.38 39.94 -3.55
N GLU A 264 -3.06 40.10 -3.50
CA GLU A 264 -2.11 39.00 -3.55
C GLU A 264 -2.06 38.25 -2.21
N LYS A 265 -2.06 36.91 -2.25
CA LYS A 265 -1.98 36.09 -1.05
C LYS A 265 -0.52 35.82 -0.69
N ILE A 266 -0.10 36.34 0.46
CA ILE A 266 1.24 36.18 1.02
C ILE A 266 1.15 35.77 2.50
N PHE A 267 2.27 35.39 3.10
CA PHE A 267 2.34 35.20 4.55
C PHE A 267 2.22 36.53 5.31
N TYR A 268 1.59 36.52 6.49
CA TYR A 268 1.66 37.65 7.41
C TYR A 268 3.04 37.68 8.06
N GLY A 269 3.69 38.87 8.08
CA GLY A 269 5.08 39.01 8.53
C GLY A 269 6.15 38.59 7.50
N LEU A 270 5.81 38.43 6.21
CA LEU A 270 6.74 37.96 5.16
C LEU A 270 8.12 38.66 5.16
N ASP A 271 8.15 39.96 5.43
CA ASP A 271 9.39 40.74 5.45
C ASP A 271 10.37 40.30 6.55
N ASP A 272 9.88 39.73 7.66
CA ASP A 272 10.71 39.27 8.79
C ASP A 272 11.58 38.05 8.44
N ILE A 273 11.16 37.23 7.48
CA ILE A 273 11.88 35.99 7.07
C ILE A 273 12.79 36.19 5.85
N LYS A 274 12.87 37.40 5.29
CA LYS A 274 13.59 37.69 4.02
C LYS A 274 15.08 37.34 4.03
N GLN A 275 15.70 37.31 5.21
CA GLN A 275 17.11 36.95 5.45
C GLN A 275 17.28 35.87 6.53
N ALA A 276 16.21 35.16 6.89
CA ALA A 276 16.23 34.17 7.97
C ALA A 276 16.57 32.76 7.46
N ASN A 277 17.54 32.11 8.11
CA ASN A 277 17.89 30.70 7.85
C ASN A 277 16.95 29.73 8.60
N ASP A 278 16.49 30.14 9.78
CA ASP A 278 15.51 29.43 10.59
C ASP A 278 14.19 30.22 10.53
N ILE A 279 13.08 29.57 10.18
CA ILE A 279 11.75 30.21 10.13
C ILE A 279 10.73 29.41 10.94
N ILE A 280 9.76 30.12 11.52
CA ILE A 280 8.60 29.54 12.21
C ILE A 280 7.35 29.84 11.39
N ILE A 281 6.51 28.83 11.14
CA ILE A 281 5.22 28.99 10.46
C ILE A 281 4.11 28.58 11.43
N VAL A 282 3.23 29.53 11.75
CA VAL A 282 2.05 29.36 12.60
C VAL A 282 0.76 29.45 11.78
N GLU A 283 -0.39 29.08 12.36
CA GLU A 283 -1.68 29.15 11.66
C GLU A 283 -2.31 30.56 11.73
N GLY A 284 -2.43 31.17 12.92
CA GLY A 284 -3.10 32.45 13.11
C GLY A 284 -2.18 33.68 13.20
N GLU A 285 -2.73 34.86 12.91
CA GLU A 285 -2.00 36.13 13.10
C GLU A 285 -1.68 36.39 14.58
N MET A 286 -2.57 36.00 15.49
CA MET A 286 -2.33 36.12 16.95
C MET A 286 -1.16 35.26 17.41
N ASP A 287 -0.97 34.09 16.81
CA ASP A 287 0.13 33.19 17.12
C ASP A 287 1.46 33.79 16.67
N LYS A 288 1.47 34.49 15.54
CA LYS A 288 2.66 35.22 15.06
C LYS A 288 3.06 36.31 16.04
N LEU A 289 2.08 37.08 16.54
CA LEU A 289 2.31 38.08 17.58
C LEU A 289 2.81 37.42 18.87
N SER A 290 2.27 36.26 19.24
CA SER A 290 2.66 35.54 20.47
C SER A 290 4.08 34.96 20.40
N MET A 291 4.50 34.47 19.23
CA MET A 291 5.89 34.06 18.98
C MET A 291 6.88 35.23 19.14
N GLU A 292 6.45 36.44 18.77
CA GLU A 292 7.27 37.64 18.89
C GLU A 292 7.49 38.07 20.34
N GLU A 293 6.46 37.95 21.20
CA GLU A 293 6.57 38.13 22.66
C GLU A 293 7.51 37.10 23.32
N ALA A 294 7.63 35.88 22.75
CA ALA A 294 8.65 34.90 23.16
C ALA A 294 10.07 35.21 22.63
N GLY A 295 10.21 36.19 21.73
CA GLY A 295 11.47 36.65 21.13
C GLY A 295 11.69 36.25 19.67
N TYR A 296 10.77 35.50 19.05
CA TYR A 296 10.91 35.03 17.67
C TYR A 296 10.29 36.00 16.66
N ARG A 297 11.12 36.88 16.10
CA ARG A 297 10.72 37.74 14.98
C ARG A 297 10.65 37.00 13.64
N ASN A 298 11.42 35.93 13.48
CA ASN A 298 11.48 35.06 12.30
C ASN A 298 10.24 34.13 12.14
N CYS A 299 9.06 34.63 12.49
CA CYS A 299 7.80 33.91 12.46
C CYS A 299 6.84 34.50 11.44
N VAL A 300 6.08 33.65 10.76
CA VAL A 300 5.02 34.05 9.82
C VAL A 300 3.73 33.26 10.04
N SER A 301 2.56 33.85 9.76
CA SER A 301 1.29 33.11 9.73
C SER A 301 0.79 32.91 8.30
N VAL A 302 0.10 31.78 8.07
CA VAL A 302 -0.58 31.52 6.79
C VAL A 302 -1.75 32.50 6.57
N PRO A 303 -2.05 32.93 5.33
CA PRO A 303 -3.19 33.81 5.09
C PRO A 303 -4.53 33.11 5.30
N ASP A 304 -4.63 31.86 4.86
CA ASP A 304 -5.82 31.02 4.91
C ASP A 304 -5.55 29.78 5.79
N GLY A 305 -6.45 29.50 6.73
CA GLY A 305 -6.33 28.34 7.63
C GLY A 305 -6.46 26.98 6.93
N ALA A 306 -6.24 25.92 7.70
CA ALA A 306 -6.07 24.54 7.27
C ALA A 306 -7.12 23.99 6.27
N PRO A 307 -6.75 23.08 5.36
CA PRO A 307 -7.72 22.22 4.66
C PRO A 307 -8.25 21.14 5.61
N ALA A 308 -9.52 20.74 5.46
CA ALA A 308 -10.12 19.70 6.30
C ALA A 308 -9.51 18.29 6.07
N LYS A 309 -8.76 18.09 4.97
CA LYS A 309 -8.03 16.85 4.64
C LYS A 309 -6.78 17.19 3.83
N ILE A 310 -5.75 16.37 3.99
CA ILE A 310 -4.57 16.29 3.13
C ILE A 310 -5.03 15.78 1.75
N SER A 311 -4.51 16.33 0.64
CA SER A 311 -4.83 15.82 -0.71
C SER A 311 -4.00 14.59 -1.06
N GLU A 312 -4.55 13.67 -1.86
CA GLU A 312 -3.86 12.42 -2.22
C GLU A 312 -2.56 12.68 -3.01
N ASP A 313 -2.58 13.68 -3.89
CA ASP A 313 -1.44 14.16 -4.66
C ASP A 313 -1.14 15.64 -4.38
N ILE A 314 0.07 16.08 -4.76
CA ILE A 314 0.47 17.49 -4.77
C ILE A 314 -0.06 18.13 -6.08
N PRO A 315 -0.99 19.10 -6.04
CA PRO A 315 -1.44 19.76 -7.27
C PRO A 315 -0.30 20.56 -7.91
N VAL A 316 -0.34 20.69 -9.23
CA VAL A 316 0.58 21.59 -9.95
C VAL A 316 0.26 23.04 -9.54
N GLU A 317 1.27 23.92 -9.48
CA GLU A 317 1.17 25.33 -9.04
C GLU A 317 -0.11 26.07 -9.50
N LYS A 318 -0.50 25.91 -10.77
CA LYS A 318 -1.69 26.57 -11.37
C LYS A 318 -3.03 26.08 -10.80
N GLU A 319 -3.06 24.91 -10.19
CA GLU A 319 -4.23 24.24 -9.63
C GLU A 319 -4.27 24.34 -8.09
N ASP A 320 -3.13 24.60 -7.45
CA ASP A 320 -2.94 24.67 -5.99
C ASP A 320 -3.45 25.99 -5.37
N LYS A 321 -4.67 26.40 -5.74
CA LYS A 321 -5.25 27.72 -5.39
C LYS A 321 -5.31 28.01 -3.89
N LYS A 322 -5.39 26.97 -3.03
CA LYS A 322 -5.41 27.15 -1.57
C LYS A 322 -4.02 27.43 -1.00
N PHE A 323 -2.96 26.87 -1.58
CA PHE A 323 -1.58 27.08 -1.15
C PHE A 323 -0.80 28.01 -2.09
N GLN A 324 -1.49 28.81 -2.91
CA GLN A 324 -0.88 29.75 -3.85
C GLN A 324 0.17 30.66 -3.18
N TYR A 325 -0.07 31.05 -1.92
CA TYR A 325 0.85 31.87 -1.13
C TYR A 325 2.23 31.21 -0.93
N MET A 326 2.32 29.88 -0.90
CA MET A 326 3.60 29.16 -0.78
C MET A 326 4.44 29.28 -2.06
N TRP A 327 3.79 29.21 -3.22
CA TRP A 327 4.43 29.41 -4.52
C TRP A 327 4.84 30.88 -4.70
N THR A 328 3.94 31.82 -4.37
CA THR A 328 4.19 33.26 -4.37
C THR A 328 5.32 33.69 -3.43
N CYS A 329 5.54 32.99 -2.32
CA CYS A 329 6.60 33.30 -1.35
C CYS A 329 7.77 32.31 -1.41
N LYS A 330 7.88 31.51 -2.48
CA LYS A 330 8.83 30.40 -2.60
C LYS A 330 10.29 30.81 -2.36
N GLU A 331 10.73 31.94 -2.91
CA GLU A 331 12.09 32.48 -2.76
C GLU A 331 12.50 32.82 -1.30
N TYR A 332 11.52 33.01 -0.42
CA TYR A 332 11.72 33.25 1.01
C TYR A 332 11.87 31.91 1.74
N LEU A 333 11.03 30.93 1.37
CA LEU A 333 11.04 29.59 1.95
C LEU A 333 12.25 28.76 1.50
N GLU A 334 12.75 28.89 0.27
CA GLU A 334 13.90 28.13 -0.25
C GLU A 334 15.22 28.45 0.47
N LYS A 335 15.36 29.64 1.05
CA LYS A 335 16.56 30.04 1.81
C LYS A 335 16.63 29.44 3.21
N ALA A 336 15.49 29.06 3.77
CA ALA A 336 15.43 28.52 5.13
C ALA A 336 16.02 27.09 5.19
N SER A 337 17.11 26.92 5.94
CA SER A 337 17.67 25.61 6.28
C SER A 337 16.81 24.85 7.29
N ARG A 338 16.03 25.57 8.11
CA ARG A 338 15.17 24.99 9.15
C ARG A 338 13.79 25.66 9.17
N ILE A 339 12.75 24.85 9.09
CA ILE A 339 11.36 25.30 9.09
C ILE A 339 10.64 24.64 10.28
N ILE A 340 10.21 25.43 11.25
CA ILE A 340 9.46 24.97 12.42
C ILE A 340 7.97 25.18 12.17
N LEU A 341 7.21 24.09 12.15
CA LEU A 341 5.77 24.06 11.93
C LEU A 341 5.06 24.06 13.28
N ALA A 342 4.47 25.21 13.60
CA ALA A 342 3.79 25.54 14.85
C ALA A 342 2.31 25.84 14.59
N THR A 343 1.64 24.92 13.89
CA THR A 343 0.20 24.98 13.60
C THR A 343 -0.63 24.47 14.78
N ASP A 344 -1.94 24.69 14.74
CA ASP A 344 -2.88 24.32 15.80
C ASP A 344 -2.82 22.82 16.18
N ALA A 345 -3.10 22.53 17.45
CA ALA A 345 -3.15 21.19 18.03
C ALA A 345 -4.29 20.29 17.50
N ASP A 346 -5.13 20.79 16.58
CA ASP A 346 -6.34 20.14 16.10
C ASP A 346 -6.16 19.44 14.73
N PRO A 347 -7.06 18.51 14.33
CA PRO A 347 -6.87 17.73 13.10
C PRO A 347 -6.69 18.58 11.81
N PRO A 348 -7.36 19.73 11.63
CA PRO A 348 -7.03 20.70 10.59
C PRO A 348 -5.58 21.22 10.67
N GLY A 349 -5.13 21.76 11.81
CA GLY A 349 -3.76 22.26 11.98
C GLY A 349 -2.71 21.17 11.70
N GLN A 350 -2.98 19.93 12.14
CA GLN A 350 -2.14 18.78 11.83
C GLN A 350 -2.06 18.46 10.32
N ALA A 351 -3.16 18.64 9.57
CA ALA A 351 -3.19 18.49 8.12
C ALA A 351 -2.44 19.65 7.41
N LEU A 352 -2.57 20.88 7.92
CA LEU A 352 -1.84 22.04 7.44
C LEU A 352 -0.33 21.86 7.55
N ALA A 353 0.17 21.37 8.69
CA ALA A 353 1.59 21.08 8.87
C ALA A 353 2.12 20.06 7.83
N GLU A 354 1.41 18.95 7.60
CA GLU A 354 1.83 17.94 6.62
C GLU A 354 1.78 18.49 5.17
N GLU A 355 0.75 19.29 4.85
CA GLU A 355 0.59 19.97 3.55
C GLU A 355 1.69 21.02 3.28
N ILE A 356 2.15 21.73 4.30
CA ILE A 356 3.30 22.64 4.20
C ILE A 356 4.58 21.81 4.04
N ALA A 357 4.83 20.84 4.94
CA ALA A 357 6.04 20.03 4.95
C ALA A 357 6.31 19.34 3.60
N ARG A 358 5.28 18.75 2.99
CA ARG A 358 5.42 18.08 1.68
C ARG A 358 5.69 19.03 0.50
N ARG A 359 5.44 20.33 0.65
CA ARG A 359 5.71 21.35 -0.38
C ARG A 359 7.06 22.04 -0.20
N VAL A 360 7.48 22.28 1.04
CA VAL A 360 8.78 22.92 1.31
C VAL A 360 9.94 21.93 1.38
N GLY A 361 9.68 20.65 1.65
CA GLY A 361 10.70 19.63 1.91
C GLY A 361 10.66 19.18 3.37
N LYS A 362 10.28 17.92 3.60
CA LYS A 362 10.02 17.38 4.94
C LYS A 362 11.30 17.18 5.75
N GLU A 363 12.42 16.97 5.06
CA GLU A 363 13.77 16.81 5.59
C GLU A 363 14.30 18.05 6.32
N ARG A 364 13.76 19.23 6.03
CA ARG A 364 14.06 20.49 6.73
C ARG A 364 12.92 21.01 7.59
N CYS A 365 11.93 20.16 7.89
CA CYS A 365 10.80 20.49 8.73
C CYS A 365 10.93 19.88 10.13
N TRP A 366 10.68 20.72 11.12
CA TRP A 366 10.45 20.34 12.51
C TRP A 366 8.99 20.66 12.86
N ARG A 367 8.42 19.94 13.80
CA ARG A 367 7.03 20.08 14.22
C ARG A 367 6.96 20.31 15.72
N VAL A 368 6.19 21.33 16.10
CA VAL A 368 5.92 21.62 17.50
C VAL A 368 4.95 20.60 18.07
N LYS A 369 5.22 20.16 19.29
CA LYS A 369 4.29 19.45 20.14
C LYS A 369 3.92 20.39 21.29
N TRP A 370 2.67 20.82 21.32
CA TRP A 370 2.19 21.77 22.32
C TRP A 370 2.18 21.15 23.74
N PRO A 371 2.46 21.93 24.78
CA PRO A 371 2.53 21.46 26.16
C PRO A 371 1.14 21.26 26.78
N GLU A 372 1.09 20.48 27.85
CA GLU A 372 -0.11 20.37 28.70
C GLU A 372 -0.41 21.71 29.38
N LYS A 373 -1.66 22.15 29.26
CA LYS A 373 -2.22 23.36 29.87
C LYS A 373 -2.68 23.10 31.30
N ASN A 374 -3.20 21.89 31.53
CA ASN A 374 -3.63 21.35 32.82
C ASN A 374 -3.55 19.81 32.73
N SER A 375 -4.03 19.08 33.74
CA SER A 375 -3.94 17.62 33.80
C SER A 375 -4.79 16.84 32.76
N THR A 376 -5.55 17.51 31.90
CA THR A 376 -6.45 16.90 30.90
C THR A 376 -6.33 17.51 29.51
N ASP A 377 -5.96 18.79 29.41
CA ASP A 377 -5.97 19.58 28.17
C ASP A 377 -4.56 19.99 27.74
N VAL A 378 -4.32 19.97 26.44
CA VAL A 378 -3.10 20.49 25.78
C VAL A 378 -3.38 21.91 25.29
N CYS A 379 -2.39 22.81 25.36
CA CYS A 379 -2.50 24.14 24.74
C CYS A 379 -2.82 24.00 23.24
N LYS A 380 -3.81 24.75 22.76
CA LYS A 380 -4.25 24.67 21.36
C LYS A 380 -3.21 25.23 20.38
N ASP A 381 -2.58 26.34 20.73
CA ASP A 381 -1.80 27.19 19.83
C ASP A 381 -0.77 28.03 20.62
N ALA A 382 -0.02 28.87 19.91
CA ALA A 382 1.06 29.66 20.51
C ALA A 382 0.52 30.72 21.48
N ASN A 383 -0.65 31.29 21.18
CA ASN A 383 -1.27 32.28 22.06
C ASN A 383 -1.74 31.65 23.38
N GLU A 384 -2.30 30.43 23.37
CA GLU A 384 -2.59 29.73 24.62
C GLU A 384 -1.32 29.44 25.45
N VAL A 385 -0.22 28.98 24.84
CA VAL A 385 1.03 28.75 25.62
C VAL A 385 1.51 30.05 26.26
N LEU A 386 1.50 31.17 25.51
CA LEU A 386 1.89 32.47 26.04
C LEU A 386 0.98 32.92 27.21
N MET A 387 -0.34 32.75 27.07
CA MET A 387 -1.31 33.17 28.09
C MET A 387 -1.27 32.32 29.38
N TYR A 388 -1.09 31.00 29.27
CA TYR A 388 -1.18 30.09 30.43
C TYR A 388 0.19 29.75 31.05
N LEU A 389 1.26 29.71 30.24
CA LEU A 389 2.59 29.24 30.66
C LEU A 389 3.70 30.29 30.48
N GLY A 390 3.44 31.40 29.77
CA GLY A 390 4.36 32.52 29.60
C GLY A 390 5.37 32.36 28.46
N PRO A 391 6.14 33.42 28.17
CA PRO A 391 7.02 33.50 26.99
C PRO A 391 8.19 32.50 27.03
N ASP A 392 8.75 32.21 28.22
CA ASP A 392 9.86 31.24 28.33
C ASP A 392 9.41 29.80 28.09
N ALA A 393 8.16 29.45 28.44
CA ALA A 393 7.58 28.16 28.10
C ALA A 393 7.36 28.03 26.58
N LEU A 394 6.84 29.09 25.93
CA LEU A 394 6.70 29.12 24.47
C LEU A 394 8.06 29.01 23.77
N ARG A 395 9.10 29.67 24.29
CA ARG A 395 10.48 29.53 23.78
C ARG A 395 10.97 28.09 23.85
N LYS A 396 10.87 27.46 25.02
CA LYS A 396 11.29 26.06 25.22
C LYS A 396 10.58 25.09 24.29
N VAL A 397 9.28 25.26 24.08
CA VAL A 397 8.45 24.43 23.17
C VAL A 397 8.94 24.49 21.73
N ILE A 398 9.41 25.65 21.26
CA ILE A 398 9.97 25.85 19.92
C ILE A 398 11.38 25.26 19.81
N GLU A 399 12.22 25.43 20.84
CA GLU A 399 13.56 24.84 20.92
C GLU A 399 13.51 23.30 20.86
N THR A 400 12.53 22.68 21.54
CA THR A 400 12.32 21.22 21.58
C THR A 400 11.44 20.67 20.46
N ALA A 401 11.20 21.42 19.38
CA ALA A 401 10.43 20.91 18.23
C ALA A 401 11.07 19.62 17.66
N GLU A 402 10.25 18.62 17.32
CA GLU A 402 10.70 17.30 16.88
C GLU A 402 10.86 17.26 15.35
N LEU A 403 11.76 16.42 14.81
CA LEU A 403 11.89 16.25 13.35
C LEU A 403 10.59 15.69 12.75
N CYS A 404 10.15 16.23 11.61
CA CYS A 404 8.99 15.69 10.90
C CYS A 404 9.26 14.25 10.43
N PRO A 405 8.38 13.27 10.72
CA PRO A 405 8.64 11.87 10.42
C PRO A 405 8.68 11.61 8.91
N ILE A 406 9.81 11.13 8.42
CA ILE A 406 10.06 10.84 7.01
C ILE A 406 9.64 9.40 6.71
N ARG A 407 8.70 9.22 5.79
CA ARG A 407 8.18 7.90 5.42
C ARG A 407 9.30 6.99 4.89
N GLY A 408 9.55 5.88 5.58
CA GLY A 408 10.56 4.89 5.20
C GLY A 408 11.94 5.09 5.85
N LEU A 409 12.11 6.16 6.63
CA LEU A 409 13.26 6.34 7.52
C LEU A 409 12.78 6.09 8.96
N PHE A 410 13.41 5.13 9.63
CA PHE A 410 13.06 4.70 10.99
C PHE A 410 14.33 4.59 11.83
N THR A 411 14.17 4.70 13.14
CA THR A 411 15.23 4.46 14.13
C THR A 411 15.16 3.02 14.64
N PHE A 412 16.26 2.46 15.14
CA PHE A 412 16.21 1.10 15.73
C PHE A 412 15.31 1.04 16.98
N SER A 413 15.18 2.14 17.72
CA SER A 413 14.24 2.29 18.84
C SER A 413 12.78 2.01 18.47
N ASP A 414 12.39 2.29 17.22
CA ASP A 414 11.03 1.99 16.72
C ASP A 414 10.76 0.47 16.63
N PHE A 415 11.82 -0.35 16.63
CA PHE A 415 11.76 -1.81 16.49
C PHE A 415 12.28 -2.60 17.70
N PHE A 416 12.64 -1.95 18.81
CA PHE A 416 13.20 -2.67 19.98
C PHE A 416 12.31 -3.81 20.47
N HIS A 417 10.99 -3.62 20.51
CA HIS A 417 10.04 -4.69 20.84
C HIS A 417 10.11 -5.91 19.88
N GLU A 418 10.36 -5.70 18.59
CA GLU A 418 10.53 -6.78 17.61
C GLU A 418 11.87 -7.51 17.80
N ILE A 419 12.93 -6.75 18.10
CA ILE A 419 14.27 -7.27 18.41
C ILE A 419 14.25 -8.11 19.70
N ASP A 420 13.59 -7.62 20.75
CA ASP A 420 13.42 -8.32 22.03
C ASP A 420 12.60 -9.60 21.84
N ALA A 421 11.51 -9.55 21.07
CA ALA A 421 10.70 -10.72 20.74
C ALA A 421 11.51 -11.79 19.98
N TYR A 422 12.36 -11.36 19.03
CA TYR A 422 13.27 -12.26 18.29
C TYR A 422 14.36 -12.86 19.20
N TYR A 423 14.98 -12.06 20.07
CA TYR A 423 15.98 -12.53 21.03
C TYR A 423 15.42 -13.56 22.01
N HIS A 424 14.22 -13.31 22.54
CA HIS A 424 13.52 -14.20 23.46
C HIS A 424 12.76 -15.35 22.78
N ARG A 425 12.80 -15.44 21.44
CA ARG A 425 12.14 -16.47 20.62
C ARG A 425 10.61 -16.57 20.85
N SER A 426 9.97 -15.42 20.99
CA SER A 426 8.56 -15.32 21.40
C SER A 426 7.56 -15.69 20.29
N CYS A 427 7.98 -15.80 19.03
CA CYS A 427 7.14 -16.16 17.89
C CYS A 427 7.14 -17.67 17.60
N GLY A 428 8.10 -18.44 18.13
CA GLY A 428 8.18 -19.90 18.03
C GLY A 428 8.72 -20.47 16.72
N PHE A 429 9.30 -19.62 15.85
CA PHE A 429 9.80 -20.02 14.52
C PHE A 429 11.18 -19.39 14.19
N GLU A 430 11.84 -18.77 15.16
CA GLU A 430 13.08 -17.99 14.99
C GLU A 430 14.30 -18.82 14.57
N LEU A 431 14.20 -20.15 14.70
CA LEU A 431 15.21 -21.12 14.23
C LEU A 431 14.79 -21.85 12.93
N GLY A 432 13.66 -21.46 12.32
CA GLY A 432 13.00 -22.23 11.27
C GLY A 432 12.22 -23.43 11.83
N VAL A 433 11.55 -24.15 10.93
CA VAL A 433 10.79 -25.38 11.24
C VAL A 433 11.52 -26.61 10.68
N PRO A 434 11.72 -27.67 11.49
CA PRO A 434 12.26 -28.95 11.02
C PRO A 434 11.54 -29.51 9.80
N THR A 435 12.30 -30.13 8.91
CA THR A 435 11.79 -30.80 7.70
C THR A 435 11.13 -32.15 7.99
N GLY A 436 11.41 -32.73 9.16
CA GLY A 436 10.98 -34.07 9.54
C GLY A 436 11.96 -35.18 9.12
N TRP A 437 13.13 -34.82 8.59
CA TRP A 437 14.23 -35.73 8.28
C TRP A 437 15.48 -35.29 9.03
N LYS A 438 15.98 -36.14 9.94
CA LYS A 438 17.12 -35.82 10.80
C LYS A 438 18.38 -35.51 9.98
N ALA A 439 18.58 -36.25 8.88
CA ALA A 439 19.72 -36.05 7.99
C ALA A 439 19.72 -34.67 7.30
N LEU A 440 18.57 -33.98 7.26
CA LEU A 440 18.43 -32.66 6.64
C LEU A 440 18.30 -31.51 7.65
N ASP A 441 17.77 -31.75 8.84
CA ASP A 441 17.47 -30.69 9.82
C ASP A 441 18.73 -29.96 10.35
N GLU A 442 19.93 -30.53 10.22
CA GLU A 442 21.21 -29.82 10.48
C GLU A 442 21.65 -28.91 9.32
N LEU A 443 21.21 -29.23 8.10
CA LEU A 443 21.56 -28.52 6.87
C LEU A 443 20.52 -27.45 6.51
N TYR A 444 19.25 -27.67 6.83
CA TYR A 444 18.17 -26.80 6.37
C TYR A 444 16.87 -26.96 7.18
N ASN A 445 16.39 -25.86 7.76
CA ASN A 445 15.07 -25.72 8.37
C ASN A 445 14.23 -24.70 7.61
N VAL A 446 12.90 -24.89 7.55
CA VAL A 446 11.99 -24.05 6.77
C VAL A 446 11.64 -22.78 7.54
N MET A 447 12.20 -21.63 7.12
CA MET A 447 11.89 -20.32 7.70
C MET A 447 10.68 -19.65 7.00
N PRO A 448 9.66 -19.19 7.75
CA PRO A 448 8.61 -18.35 7.22
C PRO A 448 9.17 -17.06 6.59
N GLY A 449 8.82 -16.79 5.33
CA GLY A 449 9.18 -15.56 4.61
C GLY A 449 10.48 -15.57 3.84
N GLU A 450 11.19 -16.71 3.81
CA GLU A 450 12.35 -16.95 2.94
C GLU A 450 11.98 -17.62 1.61
N LEU A 451 12.71 -17.29 0.55
CA LEU A 451 12.55 -17.88 -0.79
C LEU A 451 13.54 -19.04 -0.99
N THR A 452 13.08 -20.25 -1.33
CA THR A 452 13.96 -21.44 -1.44
C THR A 452 13.77 -22.20 -2.74
N VAL A 453 14.74 -22.07 -3.64
CA VAL A 453 14.68 -22.64 -5.00
C VAL A 453 15.08 -24.12 -4.96
N ILE A 454 14.18 -25.02 -5.38
CA ILE A 454 14.38 -26.49 -5.40
C ILE A 454 14.51 -27.02 -6.83
N THR A 455 15.74 -27.33 -7.23
CA THR A 455 16.13 -27.77 -8.57
C THR A 455 16.53 -29.26 -8.64
N GLY A 456 16.87 -29.75 -9.84
CA GLY A 456 17.23 -31.15 -10.11
C GLY A 456 16.69 -31.71 -11.44
N VAL A 457 17.27 -32.81 -11.92
CA VAL A 457 16.91 -33.50 -13.20
C VAL A 457 15.38 -33.65 -13.38
N PRO A 458 14.83 -33.56 -14.61
CA PRO A 458 13.52 -34.14 -14.92
C PRO A 458 13.42 -35.58 -14.40
N ASN A 459 12.30 -35.92 -13.77
CA ASN A 459 12.07 -37.21 -13.09
C ASN A 459 13.09 -37.53 -11.96
N SER A 460 13.60 -36.53 -11.23
CA SER A 460 14.36 -36.74 -9.99
C SER A 460 13.51 -36.86 -8.72
N GLY A 461 12.20 -36.63 -8.80
CA GLY A 461 11.28 -36.72 -7.65
C GLY A 461 11.00 -35.41 -6.90
N LYS A 462 11.44 -34.24 -7.41
CA LYS A 462 11.21 -32.92 -6.80
C LYS A 462 9.81 -32.71 -6.22
N SER A 463 8.76 -32.81 -7.05
CA SER A 463 7.38 -32.57 -6.59
C SER A 463 6.93 -33.57 -5.53
N GLU A 464 7.41 -34.83 -5.56
CA GLU A 464 7.13 -35.81 -4.51
C GLU A 464 7.83 -35.45 -3.20
N TRP A 465 9.09 -34.99 -3.26
CA TRP A 465 9.86 -34.54 -2.12
C TRP A 465 9.27 -33.27 -1.50
N ILE A 466 8.81 -32.34 -2.34
CA ILE A 466 8.08 -31.14 -1.93
C ILE A 466 6.80 -31.54 -1.20
N ASP A 467 5.94 -32.36 -1.83
CA ASP A 467 4.70 -32.86 -1.23
C ASP A 467 4.98 -33.54 0.14
N ALA A 468 6.04 -34.32 0.26
CA ALA A 468 6.44 -34.97 1.51
C ALA A 468 6.89 -33.96 2.59
N LEU A 469 7.71 -32.97 2.23
CA LEU A 469 8.10 -31.88 3.13
C LEU A 469 6.87 -31.12 3.65
N LEU A 470 5.90 -30.81 2.78
CA LEU A 470 4.67 -30.14 3.19
C LEU A 470 3.81 -31.02 4.13
N CYS A 471 3.75 -32.33 3.88
CA CYS A 471 3.06 -33.27 4.78
C CYS A 471 3.73 -33.30 6.16
N ASN A 472 5.05 -33.45 6.23
CA ASN A 472 5.81 -33.45 7.48
C ASN A 472 5.57 -32.19 8.32
N ILE A 473 5.63 -31.01 7.68
CA ILE A 473 5.42 -29.71 8.35
C ILE A 473 3.95 -29.51 8.75
N SER A 474 2.99 -30.00 7.96
CA SER A 474 1.57 -30.02 8.33
C SER A 474 1.33 -30.88 9.56
N GLU A 475 1.87 -32.11 9.59
CA GLU A 475 1.69 -33.06 10.69
C GLU A 475 2.35 -32.60 11.99
N SER A 476 3.56 -32.04 11.91
CA SER A 476 4.35 -31.63 13.09
C SER A 476 4.02 -30.22 13.61
N HIS A 477 3.69 -29.28 12.74
CA HIS A 477 3.54 -27.85 13.10
C HIS A 477 2.18 -27.24 12.69
N GLY A 478 1.26 -28.02 12.12
CA GLY A 478 -0.09 -27.57 11.76
C GLY A 478 -0.11 -26.51 10.65
N TRP A 479 0.92 -26.43 9.81
CA TRP A 479 0.97 -25.45 8.74
C TRP A 479 -0.02 -25.75 7.62
N LYS A 480 -0.50 -24.68 7.00
CA LYS A 480 -1.40 -24.69 5.85
C LYS A 480 -0.71 -24.07 4.65
N PHE A 481 -1.02 -24.60 3.48
CA PHE A 481 -0.27 -24.38 2.26
C PHE A 481 -1.16 -23.95 1.09
N VAL A 482 -0.64 -23.07 0.25
CA VAL A 482 -1.22 -22.80 -1.08
C VAL A 482 -0.36 -23.47 -2.14
N LEU A 483 -0.98 -24.18 -3.07
CA LEU A 483 -0.31 -24.86 -4.17
C LEU A 483 -0.79 -24.26 -5.50
N CYS A 484 0.09 -23.52 -6.16
CA CYS A 484 -0.04 -23.12 -7.56
C CYS A 484 0.58 -24.21 -8.43
N SER A 485 -0.17 -25.33 -8.60
CA SER A 485 0.26 -26.47 -9.42
C SER A 485 -0.51 -26.51 -10.73
N MET A 486 0.19 -26.27 -11.83
CA MET A 486 -0.36 -26.27 -13.18
C MET A 486 -0.19 -27.62 -13.88
N GLU A 487 0.92 -28.34 -13.63
CA GLU A 487 1.17 -29.67 -14.21
C GLU A 487 0.27 -30.78 -13.62
N ASN A 488 0.06 -30.82 -12.30
CA ASN A 488 -0.70 -31.92 -11.67
C ASN A 488 -2.22 -31.68 -11.71
N LYS A 489 -2.97 -32.66 -12.26
CA LYS A 489 -4.44 -32.71 -12.16
C LYS A 489 -4.88 -32.89 -10.70
N VAL A 490 -5.99 -32.26 -10.29
CA VAL A 490 -6.50 -32.27 -8.89
C VAL A 490 -6.48 -33.69 -8.29
N ARG A 491 -7.07 -34.66 -9.01
CA ARG A 491 -7.18 -36.06 -8.58
C ARG A 491 -5.81 -36.75 -8.39
N GLU A 492 -4.81 -36.39 -9.18
CA GLU A 492 -3.47 -36.99 -9.15
C GLU A 492 -2.63 -36.37 -8.03
N HIS A 493 -2.76 -35.07 -7.78
CA HIS A 493 -2.12 -34.40 -6.64
C HIS A 493 -2.74 -34.83 -5.31
N ALA A 494 -4.07 -34.84 -5.21
CA ALA A 494 -4.78 -35.32 -4.03
C ALA A 494 -4.39 -36.75 -3.68
N ARG A 495 -4.28 -37.65 -4.68
CA ARG A 495 -3.79 -39.02 -4.48
C ARG A 495 -2.39 -39.04 -3.83
N LYS A 496 -1.42 -38.30 -4.39
CA LYS A 496 -0.03 -38.26 -3.88
C LYS A 496 0.07 -37.77 -2.44
N LEU A 497 -0.75 -36.79 -2.06
CA LEU A 497 -0.79 -36.23 -0.71
C LEU A 497 -1.48 -37.20 0.28
N LEU A 498 -2.56 -37.86 -0.16
CA LEU A 498 -3.26 -38.87 0.64
C LEU A 498 -2.40 -40.12 0.89
N GLU A 499 -1.65 -40.59 -0.11
CA GLU A 499 -0.76 -41.75 0.06
C GLU A 499 0.33 -41.48 1.11
N LYS A 500 0.90 -40.27 1.13
CA LYS A 500 1.90 -39.82 2.12
C LYS A 500 1.29 -39.66 3.51
N HIS A 501 0.09 -39.09 3.63
CA HIS A 501 -0.57 -38.84 4.91
C HIS A 501 -1.16 -40.11 5.55
N VAL A 502 -1.80 -40.96 4.75
CA VAL A 502 -2.45 -42.22 5.22
C VAL A 502 -1.44 -43.38 5.28
N LYS A 503 -0.27 -43.24 4.62
CA LYS A 503 0.82 -44.24 4.59
C LYS A 503 0.37 -45.58 3.99
N LYS A 504 -0.54 -45.50 3.01
CA LYS A 504 -1.12 -46.62 2.26
C LYS A 504 -1.34 -46.24 0.79
N PRO A 505 -1.21 -47.18 -0.16
CA PRO A 505 -1.48 -46.91 -1.57
C PRO A 505 -2.97 -46.58 -1.80
N PHE A 506 -3.26 -45.70 -2.76
CA PHE A 506 -4.64 -45.31 -3.07
C PHE A 506 -5.38 -46.39 -3.87
N PHE A 507 -4.64 -47.12 -4.71
CA PHE A 507 -5.17 -48.18 -5.57
C PHE A 507 -4.60 -49.54 -5.16
N ASN A 508 -5.43 -50.59 -5.26
CA ASN A 508 -4.92 -51.96 -5.33
C ASN A 508 -4.39 -52.20 -6.75
N ALA A 509 -3.11 -51.90 -6.96
CA ALA A 509 -2.44 -51.94 -8.25
C ALA A 509 -0.97 -52.31 -8.08
N ARG A 510 -0.27 -52.64 -9.19
CA ARG A 510 1.11 -53.18 -9.19
C ARG A 510 2.14 -52.38 -8.36
N TYR A 511 1.98 -51.07 -8.20
CA TYR A 511 2.89 -50.26 -7.38
C TYR A 511 2.67 -50.40 -5.87
N GLY A 512 1.49 -50.88 -5.44
CA GLY A 512 1.16 -51.12 -4.03
C GLY A 512 1.82 -52.38 -3.45
N GLY A 513 2.32 -53.27 -4.30
CA GLY A 513 2.92 -54.54 -3.88
C GLY A 513 1.93 -55.41 -3.11
N SER A 514 2.30 -55.79 -1.88
CA SER A 514 1.46 -56.52 -0.92
C SER A 514 0.73 -55.62 0.08
N VAL A 515 0.90 -54.30 0.02
CA VAL A 515 0.32 -53.37 1.00
C VAL A 515 -1.15 -53.12 0.68
N GLU A 516 -2.01 -53.23 1.70
CA GLU A 516 -3.43 -52.97 1.56
C GLU A 516 -3.71 -51.50 1.22
N ARG A 517 -4.60 -51.26 0.27
CA ARG A 517 -5.00 -49.89 -0.11
C ARG A 517 -5.75 -49.20 1.04
N MET A 518 -5.72 -47.87 1.06
CA MET A 518 -6.51 -47.08 2.02
C MET A 518 -8.01 -47.44 1.96
N SER A 519 -8.64 -47.52 3.14
CA SER A 519 -10.08 -47.78 3.29
C SER A 519 -10.93 -46.59 2.82
N VAL A 520 -12.25 -46.78 2.75
CA VAL A 520 -13.16 -45.68 2.39
C VAL A 520 -13.21 -44.65 3.53
N GLU A 521 -13.16 -45.10 4.77
CA GLU A 521 -13.15 -44.29 5.98
C GLU A 521 -11.85 -43.47 6.08
N GLU A 522 -10.70 -44.09 5.80
CA GLU A 522 -9.39 -43.42 5.73
C GLU A 522 -9.38 -42.35 4.61
N LEU A 523 -9.96 -42.65 3.46
CA LEU A 523 -10.12 -41.69 2.36
C LEU A 523 -11.01 -40.49 2.74
N GLU A 524 -12.13 -40.70 3.41
CA GLU A 524 -13.01 -39.61 3.86
C GLU A 524 -12.38 -38.77 5.00
N GLN A 525 -11.54 -39.37 5.85
CA GLN A 525 -10.74 -38.64 6.84
C GLN A 525 -9.65 -37.81 6.14
N GLY A 526 -8.88 -38.43 5.24
CA GLY A 526 -7.83 -37.77 4.47
C GLY A 526 -8.35 -36.62 3.60
N LYS A 527 -9.57 -36.72 3.05
CA LYS A 527 -10.24 -35.60 2.34
C LYS A 527 -10.48 -34.38 3.24
N LYS A 528 -10.81 -34.58 4.52
CA LYS A 528 -10.99 -33.49 5.48
C LYS A 528 -9.66 -32.82 5.79
N TRP A 529 -8.61 -33.61 6.01
CA TRP A 529 -7.24 -33.10 6.19
C TRP A 529 -6.75 -32.32 4.95
N LEU A 530 -6.95 -32.86 3.73
CA LEU A 530 -6.62 -32.15 2.49
C LEU A 530 -7.29 -30.78 2.41
N ASN A 531 -8.60 -30.71 2.67
CA ASN A 531 -9.38 -29.48 2.59
C ASN A 531 -8.98 -28.44 3.65
N ASP A 532 -8.56 -28.89 4.83
CA ASP A 532 -8.08 -27.99 5.89
C ASP A 532 -6.64 -27.49 5.65
N THR A 533 -5.80 -28.33 5.04
CA THR A 533 -4.34 -28.11 4.91
C THR A 533 -3.95 -27.42 3.60
N PHE A 534 -4.55 -27.78 2.46
CA PHE A 534 -4.10 -27.38 1.14
C PHE A 534 -5.16 -26.59 0.36
N HIS A 535 -4.77 -25.43 -0.15
CA HIS A 535 -5.59 -24.59 -1.02
C HIS A 535 -4.95 -24.49 -2.40
N LEU A 536 -5.72 -24.67 -3.46
CA LEU A 536 -5.20 -24.72 -4.82
C LEU A 536 -5.39 -23.38 -5.55
N ILE A 537 -4.36 -22.90 -6.24
CA ILE A 537 -4.46 -21.88 -7.28
C ILE A 537 -4.32 -22.59 -8.63
N ARG A 538 -5.32 -22.43 -9.50
CA ARG A 538 -5.37 -23.03 -10.84
C ARG A 538 -5.88 -22.00 -11.84
N CYS A 539 -5.31 -21.98 -13.05
CA CYS A 539 -5.94 -21.35 -14.19
C CYS A 539 -6.82 -22.40 -14.88
N GLU A 540 -8.08 -22.08 -15.17
CA GLU A 540 -8.99 -22.93 -15.97
C GLU A 540 -9.19 -22.36 -17.40
N ASP A 541 -8.69 -21.16 -17.65
CA ASP A 541 -8.70 -20.49 -18.95
C ASP A 541 -7.50 -20.93 -19.82
N ASP A 542 -7.63 -20.82 -21.15
CA ASP A 542 -6.54 -21.12 -22.12
C ASP A 542 -5.33 -20.15 -22.04
N CYS A 543 -5.32 -19.21 -21.11
CA CYS A 543 -4.25 -18.24 -20.92
C CYS A 543 -3.36 -18.56 -19.72
N LEU A 544 -2.05 -18.34 -19.87
CA LEU A 544 -1.11 -18.53 -18.77
C LEU A 544 -1.36 -17.48 -17.67
N PRO A 545 -1.34 -17.86 -16.38
CA PRO A 545 -1.59 -16.95 -15.27
C PRO A 545 -0.38 -16.05 -14.97
N SER A 546 -0.60 -14.74 -14.91
CA SER A 546 0.47 -13.80 -14.52
C SER A 546 0.84 -13.93 -13.04
N ILE A 547 2.12 -13.73 -12.70
CA ILE A 547 2.59 -13.74 -11.31
C ILE A 547 1.85 -12.72 -10.41
N LYS A 548 1.41 -11.58 -10.95
CA LYS A 548 0.61 -10.58 -10.21
C LYS A 548 -0.73 -11.16 -9.74
N TRP A 549 -1.41 -11.91 -10.61
CA TRP A 549 -2.67 -12.56 -10.30
C TRP A 549 -2.48 -13.68 -9.27
N VAL A 550 -1.47 -14.53 -9.47
CA VAL A 550 -1.12 -15.61 -8.53
C VAL A 550 -0.82 -15.07 -7.12
N LEU A 551 0.03 -14.04 -7.00
CA LEU A 551 0.36 -13.42 -5.70
C LEU A 551 -0.86 -12.74 -5.05
N THR A 552 -1.81 -12.25 -5.85
CA THR A 552 -3.06 -11.65 -5.33
C THR A 552 -3.96 -12.73 -4.72
N LEU A 553 -4.06 -13.91 -5.35
CA LEU A 553 -4.79 -15.05 -4.79
C LEU A 553 -4.09 -15.63 -3.56
N ALA A 554 -2.77 -15.79 -3.60
CA ALA A 554 -1.98 -16.23 -2.45
C ALA A 554 -2.18 -15.30 -1.24
N LYS A 555 -2.19 -13.97 -1.45
CA LYS A 555 -2.51 -12.97 -0.43
C LYS A 555 -3.88 -13.19 0.20
N ALA A 556 -4.90 -13.47 -0.62
CA ALA A 556 -6.25 -13.72 -0.14
C ALA A 556 -6.33 -15.02 0.67
N ALA A 557 -5.60 -16.07 0.27
CA ALA A 557 -5.52 -17.33 1.01
C ALA A 557 -4.79 -17.19 2.36
N VAL A 558 -3.68 -16.45 2.42
CA VAL A 558 -3.00 -16.11 3.69
C VAL A 558 -3.97 -15.39 4.64
N MET A 559 -4.71 -14.39 4.15
CA MET A 559 -5.65 -13.62 4.98
C MET A 559 -6.90 -14.39 5.42
N ARG A 560 -7.37 -15.38 4.64
CA ARG A 560 -8.60 -16.12 4.93
C ARG A 560 -8.38 -17.42 5.68
N TYR A 561 -7.27 -18.11 5.41
CA TYR A 561 -7.04 -19.48 5.86
C TYR A 561 -5.78 -19.64 6.73
N GLY A 562 -5.03 -18.57 6.99
CA GLY A 562 -3.84 -18.62 7.86
C GLY A 562 -2.66 -19.39 7.26
N VAL A 563 -2.55 -19.39 5.93
CA VAL A 563 -1.50 -20.09 5.17
C VAL A 563 -0.10 -19.56 5.53
N ARG A 564 0.86 -20.49 5.65
CA ARG A 564 2.28 -20.23 6.00
C ARG A 564 3.28 -20.69 4.94
N GLY A 565 2.86 -21.46 3.94
CA GLY A 565 3.72 -21.81 2.79
C GLY A 565 2.98 -21.69 1.46
N PHE A 566 3.68 -21.34 0.39
CA PHE A 566 3.08 -21.07 -0.91
C PHE A 566 3.92 -21.63 -2.07
N VAL A 567 3.63 -22.85 -2.51
CA VAL A 567 4.39 -23.52 -3.58
C VAL A 567 3.89 -23.09 -4.96
N ILE A 568 4.84 -22.84 -5.87
CA ILE A 568 4.60 -22.71 -7.32
C ILE A 568 5.35 -23.85 -8.00
N ASP A 569 4.63 -24.78 -8.62
CA ASP A 569 5.24 -25.95 -9.28
C ASP A 569 4.54 -26.29 -10.60
N PRO A 570 5.17 -26.06 -11.76
CA PRO A 570 6.42 -25.31 -12.03
C PRO A 570 6.19 -23.78 -12.19
N TYR A 571 7.24 -22.92 -12.15
CA TYR A 571 7.10 -21.51 -12.58
C TYR A 571 6.92 -21.38 -14.09
N ASN A 572 7.45 -22.32 -14.89
CA ASN A 572 7.47 -22.20 -16.36
C ASN A 572 6.06 -22.05 -16.97
N GLU A 573 5.03 -22.53 -16.27
CA GLU A 573 3.60 -22.41 -16.62
C GLU A 573 2.96 -21.08 -16.17
N LEU A 574 3.74 -20.13 -15.65
CA LEU A 574 3.30 -18.75 -15.47
C LEU A 574 3.40 -17.98 -16.79
N ASP A 575 2.66 -16.89 -16.91
CA ASP A 575 2.78 -16.02 -18.08
C ASP A 575 4.18 -15.42 -18.18
N HIS A 576 4.80 -15.57 -19.36
CA HIS A 576 6.09 -14.98 -19.73
C HIS A 576 5.94 -13.95 -20.87
N GLN A 577 4.75 -13.33 -21.02
CA GLN A 577 4.52 -12.17 -21.89
C GLN A 577 5.39 -10.99 -21.45
N ARG A 578 6.62 -10.99 -21.97
CA ARG A 578 7.58 -9.91 -21.89
C ARG A 578 7.15 -8.78 -22.84
N PRO A 579 7.16 -7.52 -22.39
CA PRO A 579 7.26 -6.38 -23.30
C PRO A 579 8.41 -6.60 -24.29
N ALA A 580 8.25 -6.18 -25.55
CA ALA A 580 9.23 -6.45 -26.61
C ALA A 580 10.65 -5.89 -26.35
N ASN A 581 10.79 -5.00 -25.36
CA ASN A 581 12.03 -4.39 -24.90
C ASN A 581 12.59 -4.99 -23.59
N GLN A 582 12.07 -6.14 -23.10
CA GLN A 582 12.51 -6.77 -21.86
C GLN A 582 13.13 -8.16 -22.11
N THR A 583 14.33 -8.38 -21.58
CA THR A 583 15.01 -9.69 -21.64
C THR A 583 14.38 -10.71 -20.68
N GLU A 584 14.65 -12.00 -20.92
CA GLU A 584 14.22 -13.08 -19.99
C GLU A 584 14.82 -12.89 -18.59
N THR A 585 16.13 -12.61 -18.55
CA THR A 585 16.88 -12.31 -17.32
C THR A 585 16.22 -11.19 -16.51
N GLU A 586 15.86 -10.07 -17.14
CA GLU A 586 15.20 -8.96 -16.45
C GLU A 586 13.79 -9.31 -15.97
N TYR A 587 13.02 -10.06 -16.76
CA TYR A 587 11.68 -10.52 -16.38
C TYR A 587 11.73 -11.44 -15.16
N VAL A 588 12.57 -12.48 -15.21
CA VAL A 588 12.83 -13.39 -14.09
C VAL A 588 13.34 -12.61 -12.87
N SER A 589 14.22 -11.62 -13.07
CA SER A 589 14.69 -10.74 -12.02
C SER A 589 13.53 -10.00 -11.32
N GLN A 590 12.62 -9.39 -12.08
CA GLN A 590 11.47 -8.65 -11.53
C GLN A 590 10.48 -9.59 -10.83
N MET A 591 10.16 -10.72 -11.45
CA MET A 591 9.30 -11.77 -10.90
C MET A 591 9.82 -12.25 -9.53
N LEU A 592 11.10 -12.61 -9.44
CA LEU A 592 11.72 -13.05 -8.19
C LEU A 592 11.76 -11.95 -7.12
N THR A 593 11.90 -10.67 -7.49
CA THR A 593 11.76 -9.55 -6.54
C THR A 593 10.36 -9.47 -5.95
N MET A 594 9.32 -9.64 -6.78
CA MET A 594 7.92 -9.60 -6.33
C MET A 594 7.59 -10.79 -5.41
N ILE A 595 8.01 -11.99 -5.81
CA ILE A 595 7.94 -13.24 -5.04
C ILE A 595 8.61 -13.06 -3.66
N LYS A 596 9.84 -12.52 -3.63
CA LYS A 596 10.57 -12.31 -2.37
C LYS A 596 9.91 -11.28 -1.45
N ARG A 597 9.44 -10.16 -2.00
CA ARG A 597 8.70 -9.15 -1.21
C ARG A 597 7.39 -9.72 -0.67
N PHE A 598 6.71 -10.58 -1.43
CA PHE A 598 5.52 -11.28 -0.96
C PHE A 598 5.85 -12.22 0.20
N ALA A 599 6.90 -13.05 0.06
CA ALA A 599 7.39 -13.94 1.10
C ALA A 599 7.65 -13.17 2.41
N GLN A 600 8.45 -12.09 2.35
CA GLN A 600 8.78 -11.25 3.51
C GLN A 600 7.54 -10.60 4.17
N HIS A 601 6.54 -10.18 3.40
CA HIS A 601 5.31 -9.55 3.94
C HIS A 601 4.23 -10.53 4.42
N HIS A 602 4.30 -11.80 4.03
CA HIS A 602 3.27 -12.81 4.29
C HIS A 602 3.81 -14.11 4.90
N SER A 603 5.08 -14.12 5.32
CA SER A 603 5.75 -15.24 5.99
C SER A 603 5.64 -16.56 5.23
N CYS A 604 5.64 -16.50 3.88
CA CYS A 604 5.40 -17.65 2.99
C CYS A 604 6.64 -18.08 2.19
N HIS A 605 6.70 -19.35 1.83
CA HIS A 605 7.85 -20.04 1.25
C HIS A 605 7.60 -20.53 -0.19
N LEU A 606 8.57 -20.41 -1.12
CA LEU A 606 8.41 -20.51 -2.61
C LEU A 606 9.61 -21.21 -3.33
N GLN A 607 9.41 -21.89 -4.48
CA GLN A 607 10.37 -22.89 -5.08
C GLN A 607 10.49 -22.95 -6.64
N HIS A 608 11.59 -23.48 -7.24
CA HIS A 608 11.67 -23.92 -8.67
C HIS A 608 12.87 -24.83 -9.15
N TRP A 609 12.64 -25.62 -10.23
CA TRP A 609 13.49 -26.57 -11.03
C TRP A 609 14.75 -25.94 -11.74
N LYS A 610 15.58 -26.56 -12.66
CA LYS A 610 15.68 -27.83 -13.46
C LYS A 610 17.17 -28.29 -13.66
N GLY A 611 17.43 -29.63 -13.78
CA GLY A 611 18.48 -30.24 -14.67
C GLY A 611 19.89 -30.67 -14.16
N GLY A 612 20.11 -31.92 -13.69
CA GLY A 612 21.41 -32.45 -13.19
C GLY A 612 21.35 -32.82 -11.70
N PRO A 613 22.44 -33.21 -11.00
CA PRO A 613 22.81 -32.57 -9.74
C PRO A 613 23.47 -31.23 -10.13
N PRO A 614 22.69 -30.21 -10.51
CA PRO A 614 23.22 -29.04 -11.18
C PRO A 614 24.04 -28.22 -10.18
N ASN A 615 25.02 -27.49 -10.68
CA ASN A 615 25.36 -26.25 -9.99
C ASN A 615 24.11 -25.35 -10.04
N MET A 616 23.79 -24.62 -8.99
CA MET A 616 22.60 -23.75 -9.00
C MET A 616 22.66 -22.67 -10.11
N TYR A 617 23.83 -22.44 -10.71
CA TYR A 617 24.02 -21.57 -11.88
C TYR A 617 23.52 -22.20 -13.20
N ASP A 618 23.31 -23.51 -13.24
CA ASP A 618 22.83 -24.25 -14.42
C ASP A 618 21.29 -24.15 -14.56
N ILE A 619 20.61 -23.41 -13.67
CA ILE A 619 19.18 -23.14 -13.78
C ILE A 619 18.93 -22.24 -15.00
N SER A 620 18.32 -22.84 -16.02
CA SER A 620 17.93 -22.19 -17.27
C SER A 620 17.16 -20.88 -17.04
N GLY A 621 17.38 -19.91 -17.93
CA GLY A 621 16.67 -18.62 -17.96
C GLY A 621 17.31 -17.50 -17.14
N SER A 622 17.89 -17.75 -15.95
CA SER A 622 18.60 -16.68 -15.21
C SER A 622 19.46 -17.12 -14.02
N ALA A 623 20.68 -16.57 -13.92
CA ALA A 623 21.46 -16.60 -12.68
C ALA A 623 20.78 -15.88 -11.48
N HIS A 624 19.69 -15.12 -11.72
CA HIS A 624 18.95 -14.47 -10.63
C HIS A 624 18.24 -15.44 -9.68
N PHE A 625 18.02 -16.70 -10.05
CA PHE A 625 17.47 -17.70 -9.13
C PHE A 625 18.36 -17.86 -7.89
N ILE A 626 19.67 -18.04 -8.04
CA ILE A 626 20.62 -18.00 -6.92
C ILE A 626 20.66 -16.63 -6.27
N ASN A 627 20.83 -15.56 -7.06
CA ASN A 627 21.14 -14.24 -6.50
C ASN A 627 20.01 -13.70 -5.62
N LYS A 628 18.76 -14.14 -5.84
CA LYS A 628 17.58 -13.65 -5.13
C LYS A 628 16.97 -14.64 -4.13
N CYS A 629 17.13 -15.95 -4.32
CA CYS A 629 16.73 -16.90 -3.28
C CYS A 629 17.52 -16.67 -1.99
N ASP A 630 16.96 -17.12 -0.89
CA ASP A 630 17.63 -17.21 0.40
C ASP A 630 18.30 -18.59 0.48
N ASN A 631 17.57 -19.65 0.17
CA ASN A 631 18.11 -21.02 0.16
C ASN A 631 17.99 -21.68 -1.22
N GLY A 632 18.80 -22.70 -1.46
CA GLY A 632 18.91 -23.40 -2.74
C GLY A 632 19.18 -24.88 -2.53
N ILE A 633 18.29 -25.72 -3.02
CA ILE A 633 18.30 -27.17 -2.79
C ILE A 633 18.24 -27.89 -4.14
N VAL A 634 19.01 -28.95 -4.27
CA VAL A 634 19.06 -29.82 -5.45
C VAL A 634 18.57 -31.21 -5.06
N ILE A 635 17.53 -31.71 -5.72
CA ILE A 635 17.05 -33.08 -5.56
C ILE A 635 17.60 -33.94 -6.70
N HIS A 636 18.54 -34.80 -6.36
CA HIS A 636 19.11 -35.81 -7.25
C HIS A 636 18.63 -37.20 -6.84
N ARG A 637 18.40 -38.08 -7.82
CA ARG A 637 17.96 -39.45 -7.58
C ARG A 637 18.92 -40.40 -8.29
N ASN A 638 19.40 -41.41 -7.56
CA ASN A 638 20.24 -42.42 -8.17
C ASN A 638 19.49 -43.20 -9.26
N ARG A 639 20.18 -43.46 -10.38
CA ARG A 639 19.69 -44.19 -11.55
C ARG A 639 20.61 -45.34 -11.97
N ASP A 640 21.76 -45.47 -11.33
CA ASP A 640 22.74 -46.52 -11.60
C ASP A 640 22.75 -47.50 -10.42
N GLU A 641 22.43 -48.76 -10.70
CA GLU A 641 22.46 -49.83 -9.70
C GLU A 641 23.87 -50.05 -9.15
N ASN A 642 24.91 -49.72 -9.92
CA ASN A 642 26.31 -49.81 -9.50
C ASN A 642 26.70 -48.67 -8.54
N ALA A 643 25.99 -47.54 -8.57
CA ALA A 643 26.20 -46.41 -7.65
C ALA A 643 25.37 -46.53 -6.35
N GLY A 644 24.58 -47.60 -6.21
CA GLY A 644 23.80 -47.94 -5.01
C GLY A 644 22.30 -48.16 -5.29
N PRO A 645 21.47 -48.19 -4.23
CA PRO A 645 20.03 -48.40 -4.35
C PRO A 645 19.31 -47.34 -5.21
N LEU A 646 18.34 -47.77 -6.03
CA LEU A 646 17.58 -46.92 -6.98
C LEU A 646 16.42 -46.14 -6.35
N ASP A 647 16.15 -46.37 -5.07
CA ASP A 647 15.27 -45.62 -4.18
C ASP A 647 16.02 -44.55 -3.37
N ARG A 648 17.36 -44.54 -3.39
CA ARG A 648 18.17 -43.49 -2.78
C ARG A 648 17.99 -42.15 -3.51
N VAL A 649 17.70 -41.12 -2.72
CA VAL A 649 17.56 -39.71 -3.15
C VAL A 649 18.53 -38.86 -2.35
N GLN A 650 19.32 -38.07 -3.06
CA GLN A 650 20.31 -37.15 -2.52
C GLN A 650 19.72 -35.74 -2.54
N VAL A 651 19.72 -35.09 -1.38
CA VAL A 651 19.24 -33.73 -1.16
C VAL A 651 20.45 -32.84 -0.92
N CYS A 652 20.92 -32.13 -1.95
CA CYS A 652 22.07 -31.25 -1.82
C CYS A 652 21.63 -29.83 -1.50
N VAL A 653 21.89 -29.37 -0.28
CA VAL A 653 21.68 -27.98 0.13
C VAL A 653 22.88 -27.17 -0.38
N ARG A 654 22.67 -26.42 -1.47
CA ARG A 654 23.71 -25.65 -2.18
C ARG A 654 23.79 -24.19 -1.77
N LYS A 655 22.78 -23.68 -1.07
CA LYS A 655 22.78 -22.32 -0.50
C LYS A 655 21.91 -22.27 0.74
N VAL A 656 22.43 -21.66 1.80
CA VAL A 656 21.65 -21.16 2.94
C VAL A 656 22.10 -19.72 3.19
N ARG A 657 21.16 -18.75 3.22
CA ARG A 657 21.51 -17.34 3.49
C ARG A 657 21.49 -17.03 4.99
N ASN A 658 20.54 -17.62 5.69
CA ASN A 658 20.32 -17.38 7.11
C ASN A 658 21.06 -18.45 7.91
N LYS A 659 22.20 -18.08 8.51
CA LYS A 659 23.05 -18.99 9.31
C LYS A 659 22.36 -19.65 10.50
N VAL A 660 21.15 -19.21 10.86
CA VAL A 660 20.40 -19.75 12.01
C VAL A 660 19.66 -21.04 11.62
N ILE A 661 19.34 -21.23 10.34
CA ILE A 661 18.46 -22.33 9.88
C ILE A 661 19.20 -23.54 9.29
N GLY A 662 20.53 -23.48 9.13
CA GLY A 662 21.32 -24.59 8.62
C GLY A 662 22.56 -24.19 7.82
N ASN A 663 23.14 -25.17 7.11
CA ASN A 663 24.43 -25.11 6.43
C ASN A 663 24.38 -25.73 5.03
N ILE A 664 25.36 -25.40 4.19
CA ILE A 664 25.56 -26.06 2.89
C ILE A 664 26.08 -27.49 3.12
N GLY A 665 25.50 -28.48 2.44
CA GLY A 665 25.84 -29.89 2.60
C GLY A 665 24.99 -30.81 1.74
N GLU A 666 25.04 -32.11 2.03
CA GLU A 666 24.28 -33.14 1.32
C GLU A 666 23.68 -34.14 2.31
N ALA A 667 22.41 -34.45 2.15
CA ALA A 667 21.69 -35.48 2.90
C ALA A 667 21.23 -36.60 1.96
N PHE A 668 21.08 -37.81 2.50
CA PHE A 668 20.59 -38.97 1.75
C PHE A 668 19.33 -39.54 2.41
N LEU A 669 18.29 -39.75 1.59
CA LEU A 669 16.99 -40.28 2.01
C LEU A 669 16.63 -41.49 1.15
N SER A 670 15.84 -42.42 1.69
CA SER A 670 15.24 -43.53 0.94
C SER A 670 13.80 -43.18 0.53
N TYR A 671 13.39 -43.53 -0.69
CA TYR A 671 12.06 -43.22 -1.22
C TYR A 671 11.15 -44.46 -1.32
N ASN A 672 10.12 -44.49 -0.46
CA ASN A 672 9.11 -45.54 -0.49
C ASN A 672 8.15 -45.32 -1.67
N ARG A 673 8.26 -46.15 -2.71
CA ARG A 673 7.41 -46.06 -3.92
C ARG A 673 5.93 -46.40 -3.68
N VAL A 674 5.59 -47.06 -2.58
CA VAL A 674 4.22 -47.51 -2.24
C VAL A 674 3.41 -46.36 -1.64
N THR A 675 3.99 -45.65 -0.67
CA THR A 675 3.33 -44.56 0.07
C THR A 675 3.74 -43.17 -0.41
N GLY A 676 4.85 -43.05 -1.15
CA GLY A 676 5.43 -41.79 -1.56
C GLY A 676 6.23 -41.09 -0.45
N GLU A 677 6.45 -41.74 0.68
CA GLU A 677 7.24 -41.21 1.80
C GLU A 677 8.74 -41.21 1.49
N PHE A 678 9.46 -40.28 2.13
CA PHE A 678 10.91 -40.26 2.19
C PHE A 678 11.31 -40.51 3.64
N MET A 679 12.33 -41.33 3.87
CA MET A 679 12.79 -41.73 5.20
C MET A 679 14.29 -41.46 5.33
N ASP A 680 14.74 -41.13 6.54
CA ASP A 680 16.17 -41.11 6.88
C ASP A 680 16.81 -42.48 6.57
N ILE A 681 18.10 -42.48 6.25
CA ILE A 681 18.90 -43.70 6.07
C ILE A 681 19.77 -43.87 7.32
N ASP A 682 19.84 -45.08 7.88
CA ASP A 682 20.64 -45.36 9.08
C ASP A 682 22.16 -45.24 8.79
N ASP A 683 22.94 -44.74 9.76
CA ASP A 683 24.38 -44.49 9.61
C ASP A 683 25.20 -45.70 9.11
N LYS A 684 24.74 -46.92 9.40
CA LYS A 684 25.39 -48.17 8.95
C LYS A 684 25.35 -48.38 7.43
N ASP A 685 24.38 -47.78 6.74
CA ASP A 685 24.29 -47.83 5.28
C ASP A 685 25.10 -46.71 4.61
N LEU A 686 25.59 -45.73 5.39
CA LEU A 686 26.51 -44.68 4.97
C LEU A 686 27.98 -45.12 5.07
N GLU A 687 28.36 -45.90 6.09
CA GLU A 687 29.72 -46.44 6.24
C GLU A 687 30.15 -47.38 5.09
N ASN A 688 29.20 -47.96 4.35
CA ASN A 688 29.47 -48.79 3.17
C ASN A 688 29.72 -47.97 1.87
N LEU A 689 29.91 -46.65 1.96
CA LEU A 689 30.02 -45.74 0.81
C LEU A 689 31.27 -44.84 0.82
N THR A 690 32.15 -44.97 1.81
CA THR A 690 33.47 -44.33 1.89
C THR A 690 34.59 -45.34 1.72
#